data_AF-A0A0A0DD41-F1
#
_entry.id   AF-A0A0A0DD41-F1
#
_cell.length_a   1.000
_cell.length_b   1.000
_cell.length_c   1.000
_cell.angle_alpha   90.00
_cell.angle_beta   90.00
_cell.angle_gamma   90.00
#
_symmetry.space_group_name_H-M   'P 1'
#
loop_
_entity.id
_entity.type
_entity.pdbx_description
1 polymer ?
#
loop_
_entity_poly.entity_id
_entity_poly.type
_entity_poly.pdbx_seq_one_letter_code
_entity_poly.pdbx_strand_id
1 'polypeptide(L)'
;MALAAILLVIGPAPARSAGPGYDCTDALGRSACNWAYSEGLAAVQIGPEREDGPPRWGYLDASGRMVVEPAFDDAEGFSNGLAAVQVKGLWGYIDPKGAWVIEPRFQGATSFNGDGTAIVESDGRHLLIDRQGRTVRTLPPGWRLGRYGFEPGQPLASILVPVAPLLWNAATGLARDLPEDVMDVGLPQGGLVPAQRRETKYGGRWGYLDESGRWAIAPEVLGSTMAPRSDGGTVAIYHDDGWWFVDAAGKPLSGTGYRSVELLMPGTWLATTKDGTQQILDDKAAVVRDLGQYPSLVSFGRWSALAADDAVLLIGAKAEIRAVPADHPEIEAHGDVLWISEPSDASDGGPTLVQILDRDGRPLLDDATVKALNGYSAYPVSDGDAAGAADALPLPFATLLPKDYRAPGGILTAKGRIVTNPDWDDIGPGGRGDLLLRVQTVKGSYGAIDGDGGWVVPPTLERLSGFGGGYAVARDQGGEAVRPVLIDGHGRRRDVPRSVIEEAQDISSGCLLYSRRAEGGSVGWGLWDIEAGKVLVEPTLEEIKPFDGGYALARQAEAWGVLDRQGRWVIPPRIAGYGEPERLDDGVYVAQSSKPLRPGGGPESVYRLASVAAGGEIGEDLRDKPERLAANRFLIKPASGGAALVDGAGKVLLRSDAAPDRTEMAGDWIVLRFDDRYGAIDSRGEWRVPPRYVSAIDFVQPEGLASASVDGGSVLLDQDGKAGPAGLADASPLAGMGRLVRNDEDKDETVLMALDGAEILRLPGRYAVETSDARGGLVPFKSPEEKYGFLDAGGKRVIGAYFDRLGPMEGDRAFAMQSSRSGQAYGYIDRTGRFVIRPRYEWATSFSDGRALVSEKGVPQFIDASGRVVARFLLHCGRPVVADGKSAQIWPKQKRSCPTR
;
A
#
# COMPACT_ATOMS: atom_id res chain seq x y z
N MET A 1 -22.13 24.67 -14.21
CA MET A 1 -22.33 23.41 -13.47
C MET A 1 -21.96 23.66 -12.02
N ALA A 2 -22.85 23.36 -11.08
CA ALA A 2 -22.67 23.65 -9.65
C ALA A 2 -21.64 22.67 -9.05
N LEU A 3 -20.55 23.20 -8.49
CA LEU A 3 -19.58 22.46 -7.68
C LEU A 3 -20.22 22.09 -6.34
N ALA A 4 -20.28 20.79 -6.04
CA ALA A 4 -20.63 20.29 -4.73
C ALA A 4 -19.41 20.38 -3.79
N ALA A 5 -19.52 21.20 -2.75
CA ALA A 5 -18.59 21.20 -1.63
C ALA A 5 -18.78 19.91 -0.81
N ILE A 6 -17.75 19.06 -0.77
CA ILE A 6 -17.69 17.93 0.15
C ILE A 6 -17.40 18.51 1.53
N LEU A 7 -18.46 18.76 2.32
CA LEU A 7 -18.33 18.89 3.77
C LEU A 7 -17.90 17.52 4.31
N LEU A 8 -16.67 17.45 4.84
CA LEU A 8 -16.28 16.41 5.77
C LEU A 8 -17.16 16.54 7.03
N VAL A 9 -18.29 15.82 7.03
CA VAL A 9 -19.01 15.53 8.25
C VAL A 9 -18.11 14.61 9.07
N ILE A 10 -17.55 15.16 10.16
CA ILE A 10 -16.96 14.38 11.23
C ILE A 10 -18.08 13.50 11.78
N GLY A 11 -18.19 12.28 11.27
CA GLY A 11 -19.06 11.26 11.85
C GLY A 11 -18.60 10.94 13.27
N PRO A 12 -19.52 10.61 14.20
CA PRO A 12 -19.11 10.04 15.48
C PRO A 12 -18.24 8.81 15.22
N ALA A 13 -17.17 8.69 16.00
CA ALA A 13 -16.24 7.56 15.96
C ALA A 13 -17.01 6.22 15.91
N PRO A 14 -16.54 5.22 15.15
CA PRO A 14 -17.17 3.91 15.13
C PRO A 14 -17.24 3.36 16.56
N ALA A 15 -18.43 2.91 16.96
CA ALA A 15 -18.64 2.23 18.23
C ALA A 15 -17.60 1.11 18.38
N ARG A 16 -16.87 1.13 19.50
CA ARG A 16 -15.86 0.14 19.87
C ARG A 16 -16.45 -1.26 19.74
N SER A 17 -15.79 -2.12 18.96
CA SER A 17 -16.23 -3.49 18.74
C SER A 17 -16.06 -4.34 19.99
N ALA A 18 -17.20 -4.74 20.55
CA ALA A 18 -17.33 -5.93 21.37
C ALA A 18 -16.84 -7.16 20.59
N GLY A 19 -16.45 -8.23 21.31
CA GLY A 19 -16.19 -9.55 20.75
C GLY A 19 -17.33 -10.07 19.85
N PRO A 20 -17.16 -11.24 19.20
CA PRO A 20 -17.84 -11.61 17.97
C PRO A 20 -19.37 -11.39 18.04
N GLY A 21 -19.81 -10.33 17.34
CA GLY A 21 -21.18 -10.10 16.91
C GLY A 21 -22.20 -9.71 17.98
N TYR A 22 -22.19 -8.47 18.47
CA TYR A 22 -23.38 -7.85 19.04
C TYR A 22 -23.50 -6.40 18.57
N ASP A 23 -24.32 -6.19 17.54
CA ASP A 23 -24.70 -4.86 17.08
C ASP A 23 -25.65 -4.23 18.12
N CYS A 24 -25.13 -3.29 18.90
CA CYS A 24 -25.84 -2.54 19.95
C CYS A 24 -26.74 -1.43 19.35
N THR A 25 -27.51 -1.74 18.31
CA THR A 25 -28.40 -0.78 17.64
C THR A 25 -29.89 -1.13 17.72
N ASP A 26 -30.26 -2.33 18.19
CA ASP A 26 -31.66 -2.76 18.34
C ASP A 26 -32.11 -2.77 19.83
N ALA A 27 -32.38 -1.58 20.37
CA ALA A 27 -32.65 -1.39 21.80
C ALA A 27 -33.96 -2.03 22.31
N LEU A 28 -34.82 -2.59 21.45
CA LEU A 28 -36.05 -3.28 21.87
C LEU A 28 -36.46 -4.49 21.00
N GLY A 29 -35.52 -5.24 20.43
CA GLY A 29 -35.94 -6.32 19.52
C GLY A 29 -34.99 -7.45 19.13
N ARG A 30 -33.88 -7.72 19.84
CA ARG A 30 -33.24 -9.08 19.95
C ARG A 30 -31.97 -9.16 20.80
N SER A 31 -31.42 -8.06 21.30
CA SER A 31 -30.27 -8.09 22.22
C SER A 31 -30.20 -6.82 23.05
N ALA A 32 -30.67 -6.88 24.31
CA ALA A 32 -30.34 -5.84 25.28
C ALA A 32 -28.81 -5.82 25.49
N CYS A 33 -28.18 -4.64 25.40
CA CYS A 33 -26.74 -4.49 25.63
C CYS A 33 -26.47 -4.64 27.13
N ASN A 34 -25.85 -5.76 27.49
CA ASN A 34 -25.50 -6.08 28.86
C ASN A 34 -24.09 -6.65 28.85
N TRP A 35 -23.26 -6.17 29.78
CA TRP A 35 -22.00 -6.81 30.08
C TRP A 35 -22.24 -8.07 30.91
N ALA A 36 -21.33 -9.04 30.78
CA ALA A 36 -21.31 -10.19 31.68
C ALA A 36 -21.14 -9.72 33.14
N TYR A 37 -21.58 -10.53 34.10
CA TYR A 37 -21.31 -10.21 35.50
C TYR A 37 -19.80 -10.20 35.75
N SER A 38 -19.32 -9.16 36.41
CA SER A 38 -17.95 -9.01 36.87
C SER A 38 -17.96 -8.41 38.27
N GLU A 39 -17.22 -9.03 39.18
CA GLU A 39 -17.18 -8.68 40.60
C GLU A 39 -18.59 -8.61 41.25
N GLY A 40 -19.49 -9.49 40.80
CA GLY A 40 -20.86 -9.62 41.31
C GLY A 40 -21.88 -8.62 40.76
N LEU A 41 -21.49 -7.74 39.82
CA LEU A 41 -22.36 -6.76 39.17
C LEU A 41 -22.35 -6.90 37.65
N ALA A 42 -23.48 -6.61 36.99
CA ALA A 42 -23.57 -6.54 35.53
C ALA A 42 -24.03 -5.15 35.09
N ALA A 43 -23.27 -4.52 34.20
CA ALA A 43 -23.70 -3.29 33.54
C ALA A 43 -24.79 -3.60 32.50
N VAL A 44 -25.90 -2.87 32.59
CA VAL A 44 -27.10 -3.09 31.76
C VAL A 44 -27.61 -1.78 31.20
N GLN A 45 -27.94 -1.77 29.91
CA GLN A 45 -28.50 -0.60 29.25
C GLN A 45 -30.03 -0.66 29.26
N ILE A 46 -30.69 0.31 29.88
CA ILE A 46 -32.14 0.35 30.07
C ILE A 46 -32.69 1.78 29.89
N GLY A 47 -33.68 1.97 29.01
CA GLY A 47 -34.44 3.23 28.86
C GLY A 47 -35.27 3.29 27.57
N PRO A 48 -36.29 4.16 27.46
CA PRO A 48 -37.18 4.21 26.30
C PRO A 48 -36.56 4.99 25.13
N GLU A 49 -36.60 4.44 23.92
CA GLU A 49 -35.88 4.97 22.76
C GLU A 49 -36.36 6.37 22.27
N ARG A 50 -37.60 6.79 22.58
CA ARG A 50 -38.24 7.92 21.86
C ARG A 50 -39.06 8.93 22.67
N GLU A 51 -39.39 8.67 23.94
CA GLU A 51 -40.18 9.61 24.76
C GLU A 51 -39.38 10.31 25.88
N ASP A 52 -38.41 9.63 26.52
CA ASP A 52 -37.72 10.14 27.73
C ASP A 52 -36.18 10.26 27.57
N GLY A 53 -35.65 10.21 26.34
CA GLY A 53 -34.20 10.29 26.03
C GLY A 53 -33.53 8.93 25.75
N PRO A 54 -32.25 8.88 25.32
CA PRO A 54 -31.59 7.62 24.96
C PRO A 54 -31.48 6.64 26.14
N PRO A 55 -31.41 5.32 25.89
CA PRO A 55 -31.27 4.33 26.94
C PRO A 55 -29.97 4.55 27.73
N ARG A 56 -30.04 4.37 29.05
CA ARG A 56 -28.94 4.68 29.99
C ARG A 56 -28.38 3.42 30.59
N TRP A 57 -27.10 3.45 30.96
CA TRP A 57 -26.46 2.33 31.66
C TRP A 57 -26.63 2.44 33.18
N GLY A 58 -26.91 1.29 33.81
CA GLY A 58 -26.94 1.07 35.25
C GLY A 58 -26.38 -0.31 35.59
N TYR A 59 -26.47 -0.74 36.86
CA TYR A 59 -25.86 -2.00 37.31
C TYR A 59 -26.79 -2.87 38.16
N LEU A 60 -26.86 -4.16 37.81
CA LEU A 60 -27.60 -5.19 38.54
C LEU A 60 -26.68 -6.02 39.43
N ASP A 61 -27.15 -6.37 40.64
CA ASP A 61 -26.52 -7.41 41.46
C ASP A 61 -26.88 -8.82 41.02
N ALA A 62 -26.16 -9.81 41.55
CA ALA A 62 -26.38 -11.22 41.26
C ALA A 62 -27.79 -11.73 41.59
N SER A 63 -28.60 -10.99 42.36
CA SER A 63 -30.01 -11.33 42.60
C SER A 63 -30.99 -10.70 41.60
N GLY A 64 -30.47 -9.93 40.64
CA GLY A 64 -31.25 -9.22 39.63
C GLY A 64 -31.75 -7.85 40.09
N ARG A 65 -31.29 -7.33 41.24
CA ARG A 65 -31.71 -6.02 41.75
C ARG A 65 -30.83 -4.91 41.17
N MET A 66 -31.46 -3.80 40.78
CA MET A 66 -30.75 -2.58 40.39
C MET A 66 -30.07 -1.96 41.61
N VAL A 67 -28.74 -1.98 41.63
CA VAL A 67 -27.91 -1.38 42.69
C VAL A 67 -27.49 0.03 42.31
N VAL A 68 -27.20 0.25 41.03
CA VAL A 68 -26.91 1.58 40.48
C VAL A 68 -27.95 1.88 39.41
N GLU A 69 -28.76 2.91 39.64
CA GLU A 69 -29.84 3.32 38.73
C GLU A 69 -29.29 3.73 37.36
N PRO A 70 -29.99 3.41 36.25
CA PRO A 70 -29.58 3.83 34.91
C PRO A 70 -29.45 5.36 34.79
N ALA A 71 -28.22 5.84 34.62
CA ALA A 71 -27.90 7.27 34.56
C ALA A 71 -26.79 7.63 33.57
N PHE A 72 -26.00 6.64 33.15
CA PHE A 72 -24.78 6.88 32.35
C PHE A 72 -25.07 6.76 30.85
N ASP A 73 -24.35 7.54 30.05
CA ASP A 73 -24.38 7.45 28.58
C ASP A 73 -23.71 6.14 28.11
N ASP A 74 -22.65 5.71 28.80
CA ASP A 74 -21.91 4.46 28.56
C ASP A 74 -21.34 3.90 29.88
N ALA A 75 -21.02 2.60 29.91
CA ALA A 75 -20.48 1.92 31.09
C ALA A 75 -19.66 0.67 30.72
N GLU A 76 -18.55 0.44 31.43
CA GLU A 76 -17.79 -0.82 31.42
C GLU A 76 -18.18 -1.73 32.61
N GLY A 77 -17.74 -2.99 32.59
CA GLY A 77 -17.86 -3.89 33.75
C GLY A 77 -17.00 -3.43 34.94
N PHE A 78 -17.33 -3.89 36.15
CA PHE A 78 -16.47 -3.69 37.30
C PHE A 78 -15.17 -4.48 37.15
N SER A 79 -14.04 -3.83 37.41
CA SER A 79 -12.71 -4.45 37.43
C SER A 79 -11.87 -3.82 38.54
N ASN A 80 -11.30 -4.65 39.39
CA ASN A 80 -10.52 -4.26 40.56
C ASN A 80 -11.27 -3.28 41.49
N GLY A 81 -12.60 -3.42 41.60
CA GLY A 81 -13.48 -2.68 42.49
C GLY A 81 -13.94 -1.31 41.96
N LEU A 82 -13.70 -0.97 40.70
CA LEU A 82 -14.18 0.26 40.05
C LEU A 82 -14.77 -0.05 38.68
N ALA A 83 -15.69 0.79 38.21
CA ALA A 83 -16.21 0.72 36.85
C ALA A 83 -16.09 2.09 36.16
N ALA A 84 -15.63 2.09 34.91
CA ALA A 84 -15.59 3.28 34.07
C ALA A 84 -17.01 3.58 33.55
N VAL A 85 -17.46 4.81 33.71
CA VAL A 85 -18.80 5.25 33.26
C VAL A 85 -18.74 6.62 32.61
N GLN A 86 -19.60 6.86 31.62
CA GLN A 86 -19.64 8.08 30.84
C GLN A 86 -20.85 8.95 31.18
N VAL A 87 -20.63 10.26 31.34
CA VAL A 87 -21.66 11.29 31.51
C VAL A 87 -21.32 12.50 30.66
N LYS A 88 -22.27 12.93 29.82
CA LYS A 88 -22.13 14.04 28.87
C LYS A 88 -20.89 13.91 27.99
N GLY A 89 -20.60 12.68 27.55
CA GLY A 89 -19.44 12.37 26.71
C GLY A 89 -18.11 12.25 27.44
N LEU A 90 -18.05 12.48 28.76
CA LEU A 90 -16.83 12.37 29.56
C LEU A 90 -16.86 11.16 30.49
N TRP A 91 -15.72 10.50 30.63
CA TRP A 91 -15.52 9.31 31.46
C TRP A 91 -15.04 9.68 32.86
N GLY A 92 -15.58 8.96 33.84
CA GLY A 92 -15.15 8.92 35.24
C GLY A 92 -15.25 7.49 35.79
N TYR A 93 -15.06 7.31 37.09
CA TYR A 93 -15.07 6.00 37.73
C TYR A 93 -15.95 5.99 38.99
N ILE A 94 -16.74 4.93 39.12
CA ILE A 94 -17.64 4.71 40.26
C ILE A 94 -17.26 3.46 41.05
N ASP A 95 -17.61 3.45 42.34
CA ASP A 95 -17.57 2.26 43.19
C ASP A 95 -18.81 1.36 42.98
N PRO A 96 -18.86 0.14 43.56
CA PRO A 96 -20.00 -0.77 43.45
C PRO A 96 -21.33 -0.24 44.02
N LYS A 97 -21.31 0.88 44.75
CA LYS A 97 -22.51 1.56 45.27
C LYS A 97 -22.96 2.70 44.35
N GLY A 98 -22.25 2.96 43.25
CA GLY A 98 -22.51 4.04 42.32
C GLY A 98 -21.95 5.40 42.76
N ALA A 99 -21.11 5.44 43.81
CA ALA A 99 -20.48 6.67 44.25
C ALA A 99 -19.26 7.00 43.37
N TRP A 100 -19.11 8.27 43.00
CA TRP A 100 -17.94 8.73 42.23
C TRP A 100 -16.67 8.59 43.06
N VAL A 101 -15.71 7.83 42.51
CA VAL A 101 -14.32 7.80 42.98
C VAL A 101 -13.49 8.80 42.19
N ILE A 102 -13.79 8.94 40.89
CA ILE A 102 -13.21 9.94 40.00
C ILE A 102 -14.35 10.55 39.17
N GLU A 103 -14.55 11.87 39.28
CA GLU A 103 -15.60 12.55 38.53
C GLU A 103 -15.35 12.54 37.00
N PRO A 104 -16.41 12.58 36.17
CA PRO A 104 -16.29 12.63 34.71
C PRO A 104 -15.47 13.81 34.22
N ARG A 105 -14.31 13.53 33.62
CA ARG A 105 -13.43 14.57 33.05
C ARG A 105 -12.55 14.11 31.90
N PHE A 106 -12.56 12.82 31.57
CA PHE A 106 -11.70 12.24 30.54
C PHE A 106 -12.48 12.03 29.24
N GLN A 107 -11.83 12.21 28.09
CA GLN A 107 -12.43 11.95 26.77
C GLN A 107 -12.58 10.45 26.49
N GLY A 108 -11.80 9.61 27.17
CA GLY A 108 -11.82 8.15 27.08
C GLY A 108 -11.24 7.52 28.35
N ALA A 109 -11.66 6.29 28.64
CA ALA A 109 -11.17 5.50 29.78
C ALA A 109 -11.09 4.00 29.41
N THR A 110 -10.34 3.26 30.24
CA THR A 110 -10.23 1.80 30.26
C THR A 110 -10.49 1.31 31.69
N SER A 111 -10.80 0.04 31.85
CA SER A 111 -10.89 -0.60 33.16
C SER A 111 -9.56 -0.59 33.92
N PHE A 112 -9.63 -0.58 35.26
CA PHE A 112 -8.43 -0.70 36.10
C PHE A 112 -7.84 -2.12 36.02
N ASN A 113 -6.52 -2.20 35.89
CA ASN A 113 -5.77 -3.46 35.92
C ASN A 113 -5.49 -3.93 37.36
N GLY A 114 -4.91 -5.13 37.49
CA GLY A 114 -4.60 -5.74 38.79
C GLY A 114 -3.64 -4.93 39.68
N ASP A 115 -2.84 -4.06 39.07
CA ASP A 115 -1.91 -3.17 39.77
C ASP A 115 -2.55 -1.83 40.19
N GLY A 116 -3.82 -1.60 39.86
CA GLY A 116 -4.55 -0.39 40.24
C GLY A 116 -4.25 0.82 39.36
N THR A 117 -3.93 0.59 38.09
CA THR A 117 -3.76 1.65 37.07
C THR A 117 -4.75 1.51 35.93
N ALA A 118 -5.08 2.63 35.29
CA ALA A 118 -5.93 2.67 34.11
C ALA A 118 -5.39 3.70 33.11
N ILE A 119 -5.70 3.51 31.83
CA ILE A 119 -5.36 4.48 30.77
C ILE A 119 -6.59 5.32 30.44
N VAL A 120 -6.42 6.64 30.43
CA VAL A 120 -7.45 7.63 30.10
C VAL A 120 -6.98 8.57 29.00
N GLU A 121 -7.91 9.25 28.34
CA GLU A 121 -7.63 10.26 27.31
C GLU A 121 -8.00 11.67 27.80
N SER A 122 -7.11 12.64 27.61
CA SER A 122 -7.34 14.05 27.90
C SER A 122 -6.48 14.91 26.98
N ASP A 123 -7.03 15.99 26.44
CA ASP A 123 -6.37 16.89 25.48
C ASP A 123 -5.71 16.16 24.30
N GLY A 124 -6.35 15.09 23.81
CA GLY A 124 -5.84 14.26 22.71
C GLY A 124 -4.58 13.46 23.05
N ARG A 125 -4.30 13.23 24.34
CA ARG A 125 -3.17 12.42 24.85
C ARG A 125 -3.65 11.32 25.77
N HIS A 126 -2.91 10.22 25.79
CA HIS A 126 -3.14 9.13 26.75
C HIS A 126 -2.34 9.33 28.02
N LEU A 127 -2.99 9.10 29.15
CA LEU A 127 -2.45 9.25 30.49
C LEU A 127 -2.66 7.94 31.24
N LEU A 128 -1.64 7.50 31.97
CA LEU A 128 -1.75 6.45 32.96
C LEU A 128 -2.12 7.09 34.29
N ILE A 129 -3.20 6.63 34.92
CA ILE A 129 -3.70 7.18 36.19
C ILE A 129 -3.73 6.13 37.31
N ASP A 130 -3.59 6.59 38.55
CA ASP A 130 -3.84 5.82 39.75
C ASP A 130 -5.35 5.71 40.06
N ARG A 131 -5.71 4.91 41.07
CA ARG A 131 -7.10 4.74 41.53
C ARG A 131 -7.77 6.02 42.07
N GLN A 132 -7.01 7.08 42.32
CA GLN A 132 -7.53 8.40 42.72
C GLN A 132 -7.59 9.37 41.53
N GLY A 133 -7.27 8.91 40.31
CA GLY A 133 -7.29 9.71 39.10
C GLY A 133 -6.09 10.66 38.96
N ARG A 134 -5.02 10.46 39.73
CA ARG A 134 -3.77 11.24 39.56
C ARG A 134 -2.95 10.64 38.42
N THR A 135 -2.35 11.51 37.61
CA THR A 135 -1.46 11.09 36.52
C THR A 135 -0.20 10.46 37.09
N VAL A 136 0.01 9.18 36.79
CA VAL A 136 1.26 8.45 37.01
C VAL A 136 2.25 8.79 35.90
N ARG A 137 1.78 8.77 34.64
CA ARG A 137 2.60 9.07 33.45
C ARG A 137 1.75 9.64 32.32
N THR A 138 2.30 10.62 31.61
CA THR A 138 1.76 11.05 30.30
C THR A 138 2.50 10.30 29.21
N LEU A 139 1.77 9.57 28.37
CA LEU A 139 2.38 8.87 27.23
C LEU A 139 2.76 9.87 26.14
N PRO A 140 3.84 9.61 25.37
CA PRO A 140 4.22 10.48 24.25
C PRO A 140 3.10 10.71 23.24
N PRO A 141 3.11 11.83 22.49
CA PRO A 141 2.13 12.08 21.43
C PRO A 141 2.06 10.92 20.42
N GLY A 142 0.87 10.61 19.91
CA GLY A 142 0.65 9.57 18.89
C GLY A 142 0.58 8.14 19.39
N TRP A 143 1.13 7.86 20.58
CA TRP A 143 0.98 6.55 21.21
C TRP A 143 -0.51 6.30 21.44
N ARG A 144 -0.94 5.08 21.17
CA ARG A 144 -2.34 4.68 21.16
C ARG A 144 -2.51 3.37 21.92
N LEU A 145 -3.68 3.18 22.50
CA LEU A 145 -4.05 1.86 22.98
C LEU A 145 -4.11 0.90 21.79
N GLY A 146 -3.64 -0.33 22.01
CA GLY A 146 -3.93 -1.44 21.11
C GLY A 146 -5.42 -1.82 21.18
N ARG A 147 -5.72 -3.12 21.20
CA ARG A 147 -7.11 -3.57 21.09
C ARG A 147 -8.00 -3.10 22.26
N TYR A 148 -7.52 -3.25 23.49
CA TYR A 148 -8.31 -2.96 24.71
C TYR A 148 -7.54 -2.24 25.83
N GLY A 149 -6.25 -1.92 25.63
CA GLY A 149 -5.40 -1.39 26.70
C GLY A 149 -5.07 -2.48 27.73
N PHE A 150 -5.41 -2.26 29.00
CA PHE A 150 -5.29 -3.29 30.04
C PHE A 150 -6.52 -4.18 30.04
N GLU A 151 -6.33 -5.48 29.80
CA GLU A 151 -7.41 -6.45 29.99
C GLU A 151 -7.55 -6.84 31.47
N PRO A 152 -8.76 -7.22 31.93
CA PRO A 152 -8.97 -7.69 33.29
C PRO A 152 -8.02 -8.84 33.66
N GLY A 153 -7.28 -8.67 34.76
CA GLY A 153 -6.33 -9.66 35.25
C GLY A 153 -4.96 -9.68 34.55
N GLN A 154 -4.71 -8.83 33.55
CA GLN A 154 -3.41 -8.73 32.88
C GLN A 154 -2.55 -7.59 33.47
N PRO A 155 -1.22 -7.81 33.61
CA PRO A 155 -0.30 -6.79 34.10
C PRO A 155 0.19 -5.82 33.00
N LEU A 156 -0.04 -6.16 31.73
CA LEU A 156 0.49 -5.41 30.59
C LEU A 156 -0.62 -4.79 29.75
N ALA A 157 -0.37 -3.61 29.20
CA ALA A 157 -1.20 -3.00 28.17
C ALA A 157 -0.48 -3.05 26.83
N SER A 158 -1.19 -3.54 25.81
CA SER A 158 -0.77 -3.47 24.41
C SER A 158 -0.85 -2.02 23.94
N ILE A 159 0.28 -1.45 23.51
CA ILE A 159 0.41 -0.07 23.06
C ILE A 159 0.88 -0.06 21.61
N LEU A 160 0.16 0.71 20.80
CA LEU A 160 0.50 1.01 19.43
C LEU A 160 1.32 2.30 19.38
N VAL A 161 2.51 2.23 18.79
CA VAL A 161 3.48 3.32 18.72
C VAL A 161 3.77 3.67 17.28
N PRO A 162 3.62 4.93 16.88
CA PRO A 162 4.08 5.35 15.57
C PRO A 162 5.59 5.24 15.46
N VAL A 163 6.06 4.68 14.36
CA VAL A 163 7.48 4.62 14.05
C VAL A 163 7.86 5.84 13.21
N ALA A 164 8.95 6.51 13.59
CA ALA A 164 9.45 7.65 12.82
C ALA A 164 9.89 7.18 11.42
N PRO A 165 9.64 7.98 10.36
CA PRO A 165 10.16 7.67 9.04
C PRO A 165 11.69 7.56 9.04
N LEU A 166 12.24 6.81 8.07
CA LEU A 166 13.67 6.78 7.80
C LEU A 166 13.95 7.52 6.50
N LEU A 167 15.07 8.26 6.49
CA LEU A 167 15.56 8.93 5.29
C LEU A 167 16.84 8.26 4.81
N TRP A 168 16.81 7.74 3.58
CA TRP A 168 17.93 7.10 2.92
C TRP A 168 18.38 7.91 1.71
N ASN A 169 19.69 7.96 1.48
CA ASN A 169 20.28 8.50 0.26
C ASN A 169 20.95 7.35 -0.52
N ALA A 170 20.38 6.99 -1.66
CA ALA A 170 20.80 5.88 -2.48
C ALA A 170 22.18 6.08 -3.13
N ALA A 171 22.55 7.32 -3.46
CA ALA A 171 23.84 7.64 -4.06
C ALA A 171 25.00 7.46 -3.06
N THR A 172 24.82 7.95 -1.83
CA THR A 172 25.85 7.95 -0.78
C THR A 172 25.80 6.73 0.14
N GLY A 173 24.71 5.96 0.12
CA GLY A 173 24.49 4.85 1.06
C GLY A 173 24.26 5.33 2.50
N LEU A 174 23.75 6.55 2.66
CA LEU A 174 23.53 7.19 3.94
C LEU A 174 22.11 6.87 4.45
N ALA A 175 21.99 6.51 5.73
CA ALA A 175 20.71 6.43 6.43
C ALA A 175 20.68 7.36 7.63
N ARG A 176 19.49 7.88 7.95
CA ARG A 176 19.24 8.73 9.12
C ARG A 176 18.03 8.23 9.88
N ASP A 177 18.26 7.95 11.16
CA ASP A 177 17.20 7.85 12.14
C ASP A 177 16.72 9.27 12.45
N LEU A 178 15.41 9.46 12.40
CA LEU A 178 14.79 10.73 12.71
C LEU A 178 14.35 10.76 14.18
N PRO A 179 14.16 11.96 14.77
CA PRO A 179 13.57 12.07 16.10
C PRO A 179 12.24 11.31 16.21
N GLU A 180 11.99 10.64 17.32
CA GLU A 180 10.78 9.81 17.53
C GLU A 180 9.47 10.60 17.41
N ASP A 181 9.51 11.92 17.59
CA ASP A 181 8.36 12.81 17.44
C ASP A 181 8.14 13.26 15.99
N VAL A 182 8.95 12.84 15.01
CA VAL A 182 8.67 13.06 13.59
C VAL A 182 7.61 12.08 13.12
N MET A 183 6.53 12.60 12.55
CA MET A 183 5.42 11.80 12.03
C MET A 183 5.36 11.71 10.51
N ASP A 184 5.94 12.69 9.85
CA ASP A 184 5.93 12.79 8.41
C ASP A 184 7.21 13.52 7.98
N VAL A 185 7.75 13.16 6.82
CA VAL A 185 8.79 13.91 6.14
C VAL A 185 8.43 14.03 4.67
N GLY A 186 8.59 15.23 4.15
CA GLY A 186 8.55 15.46 2.72
C GLY A 186 9.93 15.27 2.10
N LEU A 187 9.97 15.41 0.78
CA LEU A 187 11.20 15.27 0.02
C LEU A 187 12.15 16.44 0.32
N PRO A 188 13.49 16.21 0.34
CA PRO A 188 14.47 17.27 0.58
C PRO A 188 14.36 18.42 -0.44
N GLN A 189 14.47 19.64 0.07
CA GLN A 189 14.35 20.90 -0.67
C GLN A 189 15.43 21.88 -0.20
N GLY A 190 16.19 22.45 -1.13
CA GLY A 190 17.20 23.48 -0.81
C GLY A 190 18.25 23.04 0.22
N GLY A 191 18.58 21.74 0.30
CA GLY A 191 19.51 21.19 1.30
C GLY A 191 18.92 20.92 2.68
N LEU A 192 17.61 21.09 2.85
CA LEU A 192 16.85 20.79 4.07
C LEU A 192 15.78 19.73 3.80
N VAL A 193 15.24 19.12 4.84
CA VAL A 193 14.17 18.11 4.72
C VAL A 193 12.93 18.60 5.45
N PRO A 194 11.82 18.94 4.77
CA PRO A 194 10.59 19.33 5.44
C PRO A 194 10.09 18.14 6.27
N ALA A 195 9.78 18.38 7.54
CA ALA A 195 9.34 17.33 8.46
C ALA A 195 8.20 17.84 9.34
N GLN A 196 7.23 16.98 9.59
CA GLN A 196 6.14 17.25 10.50
C GLN A 196 6.46 16.66 11.87
N ARG A 197 6.43 17.52 12.88
CA ARG A 197 6.51 17.12 14.28
C ARG A 197 5.13 16.77 14.79
N ARG A 198 5.06 15.67 15.53
CA ARG A 198 3.86 15.17 16.18
C ARG A 198 3.58 15.95 17.46
N GLU A 199 2.37 16.49 17.56
CA GLU A 199 1.94 17.23 18.76
C GLU A 199 0.67 16.67 19.39
N THR A 200 -0.16 16.05 18.55
CA THR A 200 -1.41 15.38 18.90
C THR A 200 -1.40 13.93 18.39
N LYS A 201 -2.50 13.21 18.62
CA LYS A 201 -2.70 11.86 18.07
C LYS A 201 -2.62 11.80 16.54
N TYR A 202 -3.13 12.83 15.83
CA TYR A 202 -3.34 12.78 14.38
C TYR A 202 -2.58 13.84 13.58
N GLY A 203 -1.86 14.75 14.24
CA GLY A 203 -1.20 15.83 13.54
C GLY A 203 -0.23 16.63 14.38
N GLY A 204 0.40 17.58 13.71
CA GLY A 204 1.20 18.64 14.30
C GLY A 204 1.72 19.58 13.22
N ARG A 205 2.79 20.30 13.51
CA ARG A 205 3.30 21.37 12.65
C ARG A 205 4.53 20.94 11.87
N TRP A 206 4.75 21.61 10.74
CA TRP A 206 5.90 21.37 9.87
C TRP A 206 7.05 22.33 10.14
N GLY A 207 8.26 21.79 10.11
CA GLY A 207 9.54 22.49 10.12
C GLY A 207 10.48 21.93 9.07
N TYR A 208 11.78 22.19 9.22
CA TYR A 208 12.84 21.62 8.39
C TYR A 208 13.93 20.97 9.24
N LEU A 209 14.37 19.78 8.83
CA LEU A 209 15.55 19.10 9.34
C LEU A 209 16.78 19.46 8.49
N ASP A 210 17.95 19.49 9.13
CA ASP A 210 19.25 19.48 8.45
C ASP A 210 19.61 18.08 7.94
N GLU A 211 20.71 17.95 7.20
CA GLU A 211 21.24 16.67 6.70
C GLU A 211 21.64 15.66 7.80
N SER A 212 21.72 16.12 9.06
CA SER A 212 21.96 15.26 10.22
C SER A 212 20.67 14.74 10.87
N GLY A 213 19.50 15.15 10.37
CA GLY A 213 18.20 14.76 10.91
C GLY A 213 17.76 15.58 12.12
N ARG A 214 18.39 16.72 12.39
CA ARG A 214 18.01 17.64 13.50
C ARG A 214 17.24 18.82 12.97
N TRP A 215 16.33 19.37 13.77
CA TRP A 215 15.57 20.57 13.41
C TRP A 215 16.50 21.76 13.10
N ALA A 216 16.60 22.12 11.81
CA ALA A 216 17.24 23.33 11.33
C ALA A 216 16.30 24.54 11.49
N ILE A 217 15.02 24.33 11.17
CA ILE A 217 13.94 25.29 11.42
C ILE A 217 12.87 24.54 12.19
N ALA A 218 12.65 24.95 13.44
CA ALA A 218 11.68 24.29 14.30
C ALA A 218 10.24 24.53 13.80
N PRO A 219 9.32 23.56 13.93
CA PRO A 219 7.94 23.71 13.48
C PRO A 219 7.20 24.90 14.09
N GLU A 220 7.57 25.30 15.30
CA GLU A 220 7.00 26.45 16.00
C GLU A 220 7.41 27.79 15.37
N VAL A 221 8.51 27.82 14.61
CA VAL A 221 8.97 29.00 13.87
C VAL A 221 8.12 29.21 12.61
N LEU A 222 7.83 28.14 11.87
CA LEU A 222 7.05 28.23 10.62
C LEU A 222 5.55 28.28 10.87
N GLY A 223 5.04 27.57 11.88
CA GLY A 223 3.60 27.51 12.14
C GLY A 223 2.77 26.82 11.05
N SER A 224 3.41 26.13 10.10
CA SER A 224 2.73 25.55 8.93
C SER A 224 1.99 24.26 9.27
N THR A 225 0.74 24.13 8.83
CA THR A 225 -0.08 22.91 9.01
C THR A 225 0.01 21.95 7.82
N MET A 226 0.52 22.41 6.67
CA MET A 226 0.88 21.57 5.51
C MET A 226 2.39 21.58 5.27
N ALA A 227 2.87 20.62 4.48
CA ALA A 227 4.26 20.53 4.06
C ALA A 227 4.72 21.85 3.41
N PRO A 228 5.72 22.54 4.00
CA PRO A 228 6.22 23.77 3.44
C PRO A 228 7.00 23.47 2.16
N ARG A 229 7.04 24.48 1.28
CA ARG A 229 7.87 24.44 0.07
C ARG A 229 8.99 25.45 0.21
N SER A 230 10.21 25.13 -0.21
CA SER A 230 11.34 26.04 -0.12
C SER A 230 12.21 26.00 -1.38
N ASP A 231 12.71 27.17 -1.72
CA ASP A 231 13.76 27.39 -2.71
C ASP A 231 15.02 27.96 -2.02
N GLY A 232 15.31 27.45 -0.83
CA GLY A 232 16.37 27.93 0.06
C GLY A 232 15.92 29.14 0.88
N GLY A 233 16.03 30.35 0.33
CA GLY A 233 15.82 31.60 1.09
C GLY A 233 14.35 31.96 1.35
N THR A 234 13.46 31.51 0.47
CA THR A 234 12.01 31.76 0.53
C THR A 234 11.28 30.45 0.81
N VAL A 235 10.38 30.49 1.78
CA VAL A 235 9.61 29.35 2.25
C VAL A 235 8.13 29.66 2.11
N ALA A 236 7.40 28.85 1.34
CA ALA A 236 5.95 28.87 1.33
C ALA A 236 5.39 27.99 2.45
N ILE A 237 4.60 28.58 3.34
CA ILE A 237 3.93 27.92 4.47
C ILE A 237 2.42 27.99 4.30
N TYR A 238 1.70 27.07 4.94
CA TYR A 238 0.23 27.02 4.89
C TYR A 238 -0.38 27.28 6.27
N HIS A 239 -1.34 28.20 6.31
CA HIS A 239 -2.20 28.48 7.44
C HIS A 239 -3.67 28.31 7.05
N ASP A 240 -4.57 28.45 8.02
CA ASP A 240 -6.02 28.23 7.84
C ASP A 240 -6.65 29.13 6.74
N ASP A 241 -6.00 30.21 6.33
CA ASP A 241 -6.49 31.17 5.34
C ASP A 241 -5.74 31.15 3.99
N GLY A 242 -4.76 30.27 3.80
CA GLY A 242 -4.05 30.07 2.53
C GLY A 242 -2.53 29.87 2.66
N TRP A 243 -1.84 29.94 1.51
CA TRP A 243 -0.39 29.88 1.40
C TRP A 243 0.24 31.26 1.59
N TRP A 244 1.32 31.34 2.36
CA TRP A 244 2.06 32.56 2.64
C TRP A 244 3.55 32.34 2.40
N PHE A 245 4.28 33.39 2.04
CA PHE A 245 5.73 33.32 1.93
C PHE A 245 6.40 33.93 3.17
N VAL A 246 7.38 33.22 3.73
CA VAL A 246 8.22 33.64 4.84
C VAL A 246 9.70 33.39 4.53
N ASP A 247 10.59 34.05 5.25
CA ASP A 247 12.01 33.69 5.27
C ASP A 247 12.28 32.50 6.21
N ALA A 248 13.53 32.01 6.24
CA ALA A 248 13.94 30.90 7.09
C ALA A 248 13.77 31.16 8.61
N ALA A 249 13.61 32.42 9.03
CA ALA A 249 13.32 32.80 10.42
C ALA A 249 11.82 32.92 10.71
N GLY A 250 10.96 32.58 9.74
CA GLY A 250 9.50 32.68 9.84
C GLY A 250 8.97 34.10 9.64
N LYS A 251 9.80 35.05 9.19
CA LYS A 251 9.34 36.42 8.96
C LYS A 251 8.58 36.53 7.62
N PRO A 252 7.39 37.16 7.58
CA PRO A 252 6.63 37.32 6.33
C PRO A 252 7.41 38.04 5.23
N LEU A 253 7.39 37.45 4.03
CA LEU A 253 7.89 38.01 2.76
C LEU A 253 6.75 38.51 1.88
N SER A 254 5.57 37.87 1.94
CA SER A 254 4.36 38.35 1.26
C SER A 254 3.44 39.13 2.21
N GLY A 255 2.80 40.18 1.69
CA GLY A 255 1.77 40.93 2.43
C GLY A 255 0.37 40.33 2.33
N THR A 256 0.20 39.32 1.47
CA THR A 256 -1.07 38.66 1.17
C THR A 256 -0.90 37.14 1.11
N GLY A 257 -1.99 36.42 1.37
CA GLY A 257 -2.07 34.96 1.23
C GLY A 257 -2.61 34.53 -0.14
N TYR A 258 -2.10 33.41 -0.64
CA TYR A 258 -2.41 32.79 -1.92
C TYR A 258 -3.29 31.54 -1.75
N ARG A 259 -4.04 31.17 -2.79
CA ARG A 259 -4.85 29.95 -2.83
C ARG A 259 -3.99 28.70 -3.05
N SER A 260 -3.00 28.79 -3.94
CA SER A 260 -2.01 27.74 -4.20
C SER A 260 -0.68 28.35 -4.61
N VAL A 261 0.40 27.61 -4.40
CA VAL A 261 1.76 27.98 -4.78
C VAL A 261 2.52 26.74 -5.25
N GLU A 262 3.40 26.90 -6.23
CA GLU A 262 4.22 25.85 -6.81
C GLU A 262 5.62 26.40 -7.10
N LEU A 263 6.66 25.63 -6.81
CA LEU A 263 8.02 25.95 -7.22
C LEU A 263 8.21 25.39 -8.63
N LEU A 264 8.19 26.24 -9.65
CA LEU A 264 8.34 25.80 -11.04
C LEU A 264 9.78 25.38 -11.34
N MET A 265 10.73 26.24 -10.93
CA MET A 265 12.17 26.07 -11.13
C MET A 265 12.92 26.79 -10.01
N PRO A 266 14.22 26.52 -9.80
CA PRO A 266 15.02 27.26 -8.83
C PRO A 266 14.90 28.77 -9.05
N GLY A 267 14.43 29.50 -8.04
CA GLY A 267 14.19 30.94 -8.07
C GLY A 267 12.88 31.40 -8.72
N THR A 268 11.98 30.49 -9.09
CA THR A 268 10.75 30.82 -9.83
C THR A 268 9.52 30.13 -9.25
N TRP A 269 8.60 30.92 -8.73
CA TRP A 269 7.36 30.43 -8.13
C TRP A 269 6.15 30.76 -9.01
N LEU A 270 5.21 29.82 -9.11
CA LEU A 270 3.86 30.07 -9.61
C LEU A 270 2.92 30.18 -8.42
N ALA A 271 2.25 31.32 -8.25
CA ALA A 271 1.27 31.53 -7.20
C ALA A 271 -0.10 31.84 -7.80
N THR A 272 -1.14 31.20 -7.27
CA THR A 272 -2.53 31.50 -7.62
C THR A 272 -3.18 32.29 -6.50
N THR A 273 -3.66 33.49 -6.80
CA THR A 273 -4.34 34.37 -5.85
C THR A 273 -5.73 33.82 -5.47
N LYS A 274 -6.36 34.42 -4.44
CA LYS A 274 -7.68 33.99 -3.95
C LYS A 274 -8.81 34.15 -4.96
N ASP A 275 -8.67 34.99 -5.97
CA ASP A 275 -9.59 35.18 -7.11
C ASP A 275 -9.26 34.28 -8.31
N GLY A 276 -8.16 33.51 -8.27
CA GLY A 276 -7.78 32.54 -9.31
C GLY A 276 -6.77 33.05 -10.33
N THR A 277 -6.27 34.27 -10.19
CA THR A 277 -5.22 34.83 -11.05
C THR A 277 -3.88 34.15 -10.75
N GLN A 278 -3.21 33.62 -11.77
CA GLN A 278 -1.88 33.04 -11.66
C GLN A 278 -0.81 34.10 -11.87
N GLN A 279 0.26 34.03 -11.09
CA GLN A 279 1.35 34.99 -11.06
C GLN A 279 2.70 34.25 -10.99
N ILE A 280 3.69 34.75 -11.73
CA ILE A 280 5.10 34.36 -11.59
C ILE A 280 5.75 35.27 -10.56
N LEU A 281 6.38 34.66 -9.56
CA LEU A 281 7.11 35.32 -8.48
C LEU A 281 8.59 34.92 -8.54
N ASP A 282 9.45 35.86 -8.12
CA ASP A 282 10.89 35.62 -8.00
C ASP A 282 11.27 34.92 -6.68
N ASP A 283 12.58 34.76 -6.46
CA ASP A 283 13.18 34.12 -5.28
C ASP A 283 12.97 34.90 -3.97
N LYS A 284 12.35 36.08 -4.01
CA LYS A 284 11.96 36.91 -2.85
C LYS A 284 10.45 37.04 -2.71
N ALA A 285 9.70 36.21 -3.42
CA ALA A 285 8.24 36.27 -3.50
C ALA A 285 7.68 37.60 -4.05
N ALA A 286 8.47 38.34 -4.84
CA ALA A 286 7.98 39.53 -5.54
C ALA A 286 7.32 39.12 -6.87
N VAL A 287 6.17 39.73 -7.18
CA VAL A 287 5.45 39.46 -8.43
C VAL A 287 6.23 40.02 -9.62
N VAL A 288 6.59 39.14 -10.56
CA VAL A 288 7.28 39.47 -11.81
C VAL A 288 6.28 39.60 -12.96
N ARG A 289 5.29 38.72 -13.04
CA ARG A 289 4.31 38.70 -14.15
C ARG A 289 2.98 38.09 -13.75
N ASP A 290 1.87 38.73 -14.15
CA ASP A 290 0.52 38.15 -14.10
C ASP A 290 0.24 37.33 -15.36
N LEU A 291 -0.30 36.12 -15.19
CA LEU A 291 -0.64 35.18 -16.26
C LEU A 291 -2.16 34.99 -16.47
N GLY A 292 -3.00 35.65 -15.67
CA GLY A 292 -4.46 35.52 -15.79
C GLY A 292 -4.99 34.18 -15.23
N GLN A 293 -6.11 33.67 -15.75
CA GLN A 293 -6.74 32.43 -15.28
C GLN A 293 -6.53 31.28 -16.29
N TYR A 294 -6.06 30.13 -15.80
CA TYR A 294 -5.90 28.85 -16.52
C TYR A 294 -4.88 28.74 -17.68
N PRO A 295 -3.60 29.10 -17.50
CA PRO A 295 -2.56 28.64 -18.41
C PRO A 295 -2.09 27.21 -18.07
N SER A 296 -2.25 26.27 -19.01
CA SER A 296 -1.56 24.97 -18.94
C SER A 296 -0.08 25.16 -19.31
N LEU A 297 0.83 24.78 -18.41
CA LEU A 297 2.28 24.84 -18.64
C LEU A 297 2.79 23.51 -19.19
N VAL A 298 3.68 23.56 -20.19
CA VAL A 298 4.36 22.39 -20.76
C VAL A 298 5.86 22.52 -20.46
N SER A 299 6.45 21.52 -19.80
CA SER A 299 7.89 21.54 -19.48
C SER A 299 8.71 20.83 -20.56
N PHE A 300 9.83 21.43 -20.95
CA PHE A 300 10.80 20.85 -21.90
C PHE A 300 12.20 21.40 -21.60
N GLY A 301 13.23 20.54 -21.68
CA GLY A 301 14.61 20.95 -21.37
C GLY A 301 14.72 21.70 -20.04
N ARG A 302 15.13 22.98 -20.10
CA ARG A 302 15.26 23.87 -18.92
C ARG A 302 14.16 24.91 -18.77
N TRP A 303 13.03 24.76 -19.47
CA TRP A 303 11.97 25.75 -19.55
C TRP A 303 10.60 25.14 -19.22
N SER A 304 9.70 25.97 -18.69
CA SER A 304 8.25 25.75 -18.75
C SER A 304 7.64 26.73 -19.74
N ALA A 305 6.89 26.23 -20.71
CA ALA A 305 6.27 27.02 -21.78
C ALA A 305 4.77 27.20 -21.56
N LEU A 306 4.26 28.35 -21.97
CA LEU A 306 2.84 28.68 -22.00
C LEU A 306 2.47 29.30 -23.34
N ALA A 307 1.39 28.83 -23.96
CA ALA A 307 0.72 29.53 -25.06
C ALA A 307 -0.14 30.70 -24.53
N ALA A 308 0.17 31.91 -24.98
CA ALA A 308 -0.68 33.10 -24.89
C ALA A 308 -1.22 33.44 -26.29
N ASP A 309 -2.19 34.36 -26.40
CA ASP A 309 -2.85 34.66 -27.68
C ASP A 309 -1.89 35.10 -28.80
N ASP A 310 -0.81 35.82 -28.49
CA ASP A 310 0.13 36.40 -29.46
C ASP A 310 1.60 35.95 -29.27
N ALA A 311 1.85 35.01 -28.36
CA ALA A 311 3.19 34.47 -28.11
C ALA A 311 3.18 33.17 -27.32
N VAL A 312 4.27 32.42 -27.40
CA VAL A 312 4.66 31.40 -26.41
C VAL A 312 5.63 32.03 -25.40
N LEU A 313 5.29 31.98 -24.12
CA LEU A 313 6.13 32.43 -23.02
C LEU A 313 6.95 31.27 -22.48
N LEU A 314 8.27 31.37 -22.55
CA LEU A 314 9.23 30.47 -21.91
C LEU A 314 9.61 31.03 -20.54
N ILE A 315 9.40 30.23 -19.50
CA ILE A 315 9.63 30.58 -18.10
C ILE A 315 10.77 29.70 -17.58
N GLY A 316 11.87 30.31 -17.17
CA GLY A 316 13.07 29.65 -16.68
C GLY A 316 13.31 29.90 -15.18
N ALA A 317 14.47 29.46 -14.72
CA ALA A 317 14.96 29.73 -13.36
C ALA A 317 15.10 31.24 -13.07
N LYS A 318 15.03 31.63 -11.78
CA LYS A 318 15.13 33.02 -11.31
C LYS A 318 14.15 33.99 -12.00
N ALA A 319 12.94 33.50 -12.25
CA ALA A 319 11.86 34.18 -12.97
C ALA A 319 12.28 34.76 -14.34
N GLU A 320 13.18 34.09 -15.04
CA GLU A 320 13.52 34.42 -16.43
C GLU A 320 12.31 34.19 -17.33
N ILE A 321 11.91 35.20 -18.12
CA ILE A 321 10.80 35.10 -19.08
C ILE A 321 11.28 35.52 -20.46
N ARG A 322 11.05 34.67 -21.45
CA ARG A 322 11.30 34.94 -22.88
C ARG A 322 10.05 34.69 -23.70
N ALA A 323 9.62 35.67 -24.48
CA ALA A 323 8.51 35.52 -25.41
C ALA A 323 8.99 35.09 -26.80
N VAL A 324 8.30 34.12 -27.40
CA VAL A 324 8.44 33.70 -28.80
C VAL A 324 7.14 34.08 -29.51
N PRO A 325 7.14 35.06 -30.43
CA PRO A 325 5.92 35.48 -31.12
C PRO A 325 5.27 34.32 -31.90
N ALA A 326 3.95 34.16 -31.78
CA ALA A 326 3.14 33.18 -32.50
C ALA A 326 1.65 33.56 -32.38
N ASP A 327 0.83 33.29 -33.39
CA ASP A 327 -0.60 33.65 -33.41
C ASP A 327 -1.50 32.49 -32.97
N HIS A 328 -2.17 32.65 -31.82
CA HIS A 328 -2.97 31.60 -31.16
C HIS A 328 -2.28 30.22 -31.09
N PRO A 329 -1.03 30.13 -30.60
CA PRO A 329 -0.22 28.93 -30.66
C PRO A 329 -0.79 27.74 -29.87
N GLU A 330 -0.61 26.55 -30.43
CA GLU A 330 -0.65 25.27 -29.74
C GLU A 330 0.78 24.76 -29.51
N ILE A 331 1.06 24.22 -28.31
CA ILE A 331 2.40 23.76 -27.93
C ILE A 331 2.40 22.29 -27.50
N GLU A 332 3.42 21.54 -27.93
CA GLU A 332 3.62 20.12 -27.59
C GLU A 332 5.10 19.82 -27.38
N ALA A 333 5.45 19.09 -26.32
CA ALA A 333 6.83 18.68 -26.04
C ALA A 333 7.10 17.27 -26.57
N HIS A 334 8.18 17.13 -27.34
CA HIS A 334 8.65 15.86 -27.92
C HIS A 334 10.08 15.61 -27.46
N GLY A 335 10.24 14.88 -26.36
CA GLY A 335 11.56 14.72 -25.71
C GLY A 335 12.11 16.05 -25.23
N ASP A 336 13.27 16.46 -25.75
CA ASP A 336 13.99 17.69 -25.39
C ASP A 336 13.62 18.91 -26.24
N VAL A 337 12.65 18.80 -27.16
CA VAL A 337 12.23 19.90 -28.04
C VAL A 337 10.78 20.30 -27.82
N LEU A 338 10.47 21.57 -28.05
CA LEU A 338 9.10 22.10 -28.03
C LEU A 338 8.63 22.43 -29.44
N TRP A 339 7.53 21.84 -29.86
CA TRP A 339 6.84 22.17 -31.11
C TRP A 339 5.83 23.28 -30.84
N ILE A 340 5.81 24.28 -31.71
CA ILE A 340 4.85 25.38 -31.71
C ILE A 340 4.12 25.33 -33.04
N SER A 341 2.81 25.17 -32.98
CA SER A 341 1.94 25.14 -34.15
C SER A 341 0.87 26.22 -34.05
N GLU A 342 0.36 26.69 -35.18
CA GLU A 342 -0.70 27.70 -35.25
C GLU A 342 -1.96 27.10 -35.90
N PRO A 343 -3.16 27.57 -35.54
CA PRO A 343 -4.41 27.17 -36.18
C PRO A 343 -4.35 27.44 -37.69
N SER A 344 -4.91 26.53 -38.48
CA SER A 344 -5.02 26.70 -39.93
C SER A 344 -6.45 27.04 -40.33
N ASP A 345 -6.64 28.08 -41.15
CA ASP A 345 -7.94 28.44 -41.75
C ASP A 345 -8.37 27.48 -42.87
N ALA A 346 -7.54 26.49 -43.23
CA ALA A 346 -7.84 25.52 -44.28
C ALA A 346 -8.85 24.48 -43.80
N SER A 347 -9.86 24.20 -44.62
CA SER A 347 -10.95 23.25 -44.36
C SER A 347 -10.54 21.78 -44.15
N ASP A 348 -9.26 21.46 -44.30
CA ASP A 348 -8.76 20.13 -44.63
C ASP A 348 -7.44 19.73 -43.93
N GLY A 349 -6.90 20.51 -42.98
CA GLY A 349 -5.67 20.15 -42.28
C GLY A 349 -5.54 20.74 -40.88
N GLY A 350 -5.06 19.92 -39.93
CA GLY A 350 -4.79 20.32 -38.54
C GLY A 350 -3.77 21.46 -38.40
N PRO A 351 -3.36 21.79 -37.15
CA PRO A 351 -2.50 22.93 -36.87
C PRO A 351 -1.18 22.85 -37.66
N THR A 352 -0.67 24.01 -38.10
CA THR A 352 0.53 24.09 -38.92
C THR A 352 1.74 24.38 -38.05
N LEU A 353 2.77 23.55 -38.15
CA LEU A 353 4.01 23.72 -37.39
C LEU A 353 4.74 25.00 -37.83
N VAL A 354 4.94 25.94 -36.90
CA VAL A 354 5.58 27.24 -37.15
C VAL A 354 6.95 27.39 -36.50
N GLN A 355 7.27 26.60 -35.47
CA GLN A 355 8.61 26.61 -34.87
C GLN A 355 8.89 25.31 -34.11
N ILE A 356 10.18 24.94 -34.02
CA ILE A 356 10.69 23.96 -33.07
C ILE A 356 11.77 24.64 -32.22
N LEU A 357 11.66 24.54 -30.90
CA LEU A 357 12.68 25.04 -29.99
C LEU A 357 13.53 23.89 -29.45
N ASP A 358 14.84 24.08 -29.39
CA ASP A 358 15.76 23.15 -28.71
C ASP A 358 15.62 23.22 -27.17
N ARG A 359 16.33 22.34 -26.44
CA ARG A 359 16.32 22.28 -24.97
C ARG A 359 16.67 23.61 -24.27
N ASP A 360 17.37 24.52 -24.96
CA ASP A 360 17.77 25.84 -24.48
C ASP A 360 16.81 26.95 -24.95
N GLY A 361 15.73 26.60 -25.64
CA GLY A 361 14.72 27.53 -26.15
C GLY A 361 15.15 28.27 -27.42
N ARG A 362 16.12 27.75 -28.19
CA ARG A 362 16.59 28.36 -29.44
C ARG A 362 15.75 27.86 -30.62
N PRO A 363 15.33 28.74 -31.54
CA PRO A 363 14.57 28.34 -32.72
C PRO A 363 15.45 27.50 -33.67
N LEU A 364 14.86 26.42 -34.19
CA LEU A 364 15.51 25.50 -35.12
C LEU A 364 15.00 25.64 -36.56
N LEU A 365 13.86 26.29 -36.77
CA LEU A 365 13.28 26.53 -38.10
C LEU A 365 13.52 27.97 -38.55
N ASP A 366 13.93 28.13 -39.82
CA ASP A 366 14.00 29.43 -40.49
C ASP A 366 12.70 29.79 -41.23
N ASP A 367 12.50 31.07 -41.55
CA ASP A 367 11.27 31.57 -42.19
C ASP A 367 10.95 30.85 -43.51
N ALA A 368 11.98 30.45 -44.25
CA ALA A 368 11.82 29.75 -45.52
C ALA A 368 11.25 28.33 -45.31
N THR A 369 11.74 27.63 -44.28
CA THR A 369 11.26 26.31 -43.88
C THR A 369 9.83 26.38 -43.37
N VAL A 370 9.53 27.32 -42.48
CA VAL A 370 8.18 27.52 -41.93
C VAL A 370 7.17 27.76 -43.06
N LYS A 371 7.49 28.65 -43.99
CA LYS A 371 6.63 28.90 -45.16
C LYS A 371 6.42 27.66 -46.02
N ALA A 372 7.44 26.80 -46.15
CA ALA A 372 7.33 25.56 -46.92
C ALA A 372 6.51 24.48 -46.18
N LEU A 373 6.54 24.43 -44.84
CA LEU A 373 5.74 23.51 -44.03
C LEU A 373 4.24 23.71 -44.20
N ASN A 374 3.77 24.89 -44.61
CA ASN A 374 2.34 25.14 -44.90
C ASN A 374 1.74 24.12 -45.89
N GLY A 375 2.56 23.58 -46.80
CA GLY A 375 2.16 22.56 -47.78
C GLY A 375 2.14 21.12 -47.28
N TYR A 376 2.51 20.86 -46.01
CA TYR A 376 2.66 19.53 -45.44
C TYR A 376 1.93 19.37 -44.11
N SER A 377 1.55 18.14 -43.79
CA SER A 377 1.25 17.68 -42.45
C SER A 377 2.50 16.99 -41.90
N ALA A 378 3.01 17.49 -40.77
CA ALA A 378 4.20 16.94 -40.13
C ALA A 378 3.81 15.90 -39.08
N TYR A 379 4.42 14.72 -39.15
CA TYR A 379 4.24 13.66 -38.16
C TYR A 379 5.57 13.41 -37.44
N PRO A 380 5.64 13.51 -36.11
CA PRO A 380 6.88 13.36 -35.37
C PRO A 380 7.45 11.96 -35.55
N VAL A 381 8.77 11.87 -35.77
CA VAL A 381 9.49 10.59 -35.75
C VAL A 381 9.85 10.31 -34.29
N SER A 382 9.24 9.28 -33.68
CA SER A 382 9.50 8.94 -32.28
C SER A 382 10.85 8.23 -32.12
N ASP A 383 11.65 8.66 -31.15
CA ASP A 383 12.80 7.91 -30.63
C ASP A 383 12.31 6.67 -29.88
N GLY A 384 12.06 5.56 -30.57
CA GLY A 384 11.84 4.28 -29.90
C GLY A 384 13.15 3.80 -29.28
N ASP A 385 13.30 3.90 -27.96
CA ASP A 385 14.38 3.36 -27.11
C ASP A 385 15.80 3.33 -27.71
N ALA A 386 16.17 4.32 -28.53
CA ALA A 386 17.48 4.42 -29.17
C ALA A 386 18.56 5.04 -28.25
N ALA A 387 18.37 4.94 -26.93
CA ALA A 387 19.35 5.41 -25.95
C ALA A 387 20.49 4.38 -25.82
N GLY A 388 21.56 4.52 -26.63
CA GLY A 388 22.79 3.77 -26.38
C GLY A 388 23.85 3.66 -27.48
N ALA A 389 23.58 4.05 -28.73
CA ALA A 389 24.60 4.03 -29.76
C ALA A 389 25.35 5.37 -29.81
N ALA A 390 26.61 5.38 -29.34
CA ALA A 390 27.49 6.56 -29.37
C ALA A 390 27.76 7.13 -30.78
N ASP A 391 27.35 6.40 -31.82
CA ASP A 391 27.52 6.74 -33.24
C ASP A 391 26.15 6.90 -33.98
N ALA A 392 25.04 7.09 -33.26
CA ALA A 392 23.74 7.24 -33.91
C ALA A 392 23.65 8.52 -34.76
N LEU A 393 23.33 8.37 -36.04
CA LEU A 393 22.98 9.51 -36.90
C LEU A 393 21.66 10.12 -36.39
N PRO A 394 21.55 11.46 -36.28
CA PRO A 394 20.33 12.08 -35.78
C PRO A 394 19.15 11.80 -36.73
N LEU A 395 18.09 11.21 -36.20
CA LEU A 395 16.84 11.02 -36.92
C LEU A 395 16.22 12.38 -37.26
N PRO A 396 15.46 12.49 -38.36
CA PRO A 396 14.72 13.70 -38.67
C PRO A 396 13.64 13.95 -37.62
N PHE A 397 13.28 15.22 -37.39
CA PHE A 397 12.21 15.58 -36.46
C PHE A 397 10.84 15.04 -36.91
N ALA A 398 10.57 15.01 -38.22
CA ALA A 398 9.26 14.62 -38.73
C ALA A 398 9.33 13.95 -40.10
N THR A 399 8.37 13.06 -40.38
CA THR A 399 7.97 12.75 -41.75
C THR A 399 6.92 13.77 -42.20
N LEU A 400 6.98 14.14 -43.48
CA LEU A 400 6.15 15.18 -44.07
C LEU A 400 5.25 14.57 -45.14
N LEU A 401 3.95 14.55 -44.84
CA LEU A 401 2.92 14.15 -45.80
C LEU A 401 2.40 15.40 -46.52
N PRO A 402 2.47 15.48 -47.86
CA PRO A 402 2.05 16.67 -48.57
C PRO A 402 0.52 16.79 -48.53
N LYS A 403 0.01 18.00 -48.29
CA LYS A 403 -1.44 18.29 -48.33
C LYS A 403 -2.00 18.19 -49.75
N ASP A 404 -1.20 18.54 -50.76
CA ASP A 404 -1.48 18.19 -52.15
C ASP A 404 -0.86 16.81 -52.46
N TYR A 405 -1.70 15.80 -52.66
CA TYR A 405 -1.26 14.42 -52.98
C TYR A 405 -0.40 14.30 -54.25
N ARG A 406 -0.31 15.35 -55.07
CA ARG A 406 0.56 15.42 -56.25
C ARG A 406 1.97 15.92 -55.95
N ALA A 407 2.16 16.57 -54.81
CA ALA A 407 3.47 16.99 -54.35
C ALA A 407 4.25 15.81 -53.75
N PRO A 408 5.58 15.81 -53.80
CA PRO A 408 6.40 14.75 -53.22
C PRO A 408 6.32 14.76 -51.70
N GLY A 409 6.29 13.58 -51.08
CA GLY A 409 6.53 13.45 -49.63
C GLY A 409 7.96 13.82 -49.24
N GLY A 410 8.18 14.01 -47.94
CA GLY A 410 9.48 14.44 -47.44
C GLY A 410 9.74 14.14 -45.97
N ILE A 411 10.86 14.69 -45.49
CA ILE A 411 11.26 14.67 -44.08
C ILE A 411 11.68 16.08 -43.64
N LEU A 412 11.49 16.36 -42.35
CA LEU A 412 12.06 17.52 -41.68
C LEU A 412 13.29 17.07 -40.89
N THR A 413 14.48 17.40 -41.36
CA THR A 413 15.74 16.94 -40.74
C THR A 413 15.93 17.51 -39.34
N ALA A 414 16.80 16.91 -38.52
CA ALA A 414 17.19 17.42 -37.21
C ALA A 414 17.82 18.83 -37.23
N LYS A 415 18.20 19.32 -38.42
CA LYS A 415 18.73 20.67 -38.65
C LYS A 415 17.65 21.66 -39.09
N GLY A 416 16.37 21.26 -39.04
CA GLY A 416 15.24 22.09 -39.45
C GLY A 416 15.17 22.33 -40.96
N ARG A 417 15.59 21.38 -41.80
CA ARG A 417 15.51 21.51 -43.27
C ARG A 417 14.49 20.54 -43.84
N ILE A 418 13.72 20.96 -44.83
CA ILE A 418 12.83 20.08 -45.59
C ILE A 418 13.61 19.42 -46.72
N VAL A 419 13.52 18.09 -46.80
CA VAL A 419 14.06 17.29 -47.92
C VAL A 419 12.92 16.48 -48.52
N THR A 420 12.72 16.61 -49.83
CA THR A 420 11.67 15.91 -50.58
C THR A 420 12.25 15.16 -51.76
N ASN A 421 11.54 14.12 -52.21
CA ASN A 421 11.90 13.38 -53.41
C ASN A 421 10.62 12.85 -54.09
N PRO A 422 10.41 13.14 -55.40
CA PRO A 422 9.23 12.68 -56.14
C PRO A 422 9.14 11.16 -56.29
N ASP A 423 10.23 10.43 -56.10
CA ASP A 423 10.20 8.97 -56.12
C ASP A 423 9.72 8.37 -54.79
N TRP A 424 9.59 9.13 -53.70
CA TRP A 424 9.14 8.62 -52.39
C TRP A 424 7.60 8.55 -52.32
N ASP A 425 7.07 7.37 -52.00
CA ASP A 425 5.63 7.10 -51.89
C ASP A 425 5.19 6.87 -50.43
N ASP A 426 5.89 5.96 -49.73
CA ASP A 426 5.69 5.70 -48.30
C ASP A 426 7.03 5.73 -47.57
N ILE A 427 7.09 6.54 -46.50
CA ILE A 427 8.24 6.63 -45.60
C ILE A 427 7.81 6.00 -44.28
N GLY A 428 8.17 4.74 -44.09
CA GLY A 428 7.85 4.00 -42.88
C GLY A 428 8.82 4.36 -41.74
N PRO A 429 8.39 4.20 -40.47
CA PRO A 429 9.32 4.33 -39.35
C PRO A 429 10.46 3.34 -39.53
N GLY A 430 11.69 3.77 -39.21
CA GLY A 430 12.75 2.83 -38.88
C GLY A 430 12.26 1.95 -37.71
N GLY A 431 12.53 0.66 -37.74
CA GLY A 431 12.38 -0.23 -36.59
C GLY A 431 13.13 0.27 -35.35
N ARG A 432 12.94 -0.44 -34.22
CA ARG A 432 13.55 -0.07 -32.93
C ARG A 432 15.08 0.00 -33.06
N GLY A 433 15.64 1.18 -32.82
CA GLY A 433 17.09 1.43 -32.89
C GLY A 433 17.64 1.74 -34.29
N ASP A 434 16.79 2.15 -35.23
CA ASP A 434 17.19 2.33 -36.63
C ASP A 434 17.91 3.64 -36.92
N LEU A 435 19.01 3.50 -37.68
CA LEU A 435 19.83 4.59 -38.21
C LEU A 435 19.30 5.12 -39.57
N LEU A 436 18.35 4.41 -40.19
CA LEU A 436 17.84 4.68 -41.54
C LEU A 436 16.31 4.58 -41.61
N LEU A 437 15.70 5.43 -42.42
CA LEU A 437 14.26 5.38 -42.73
C LEU A 437 14.00 4.50 -43.95
N ARG A 438 13.07 3.56 -43.84
CA ARG A 438 12.63 2.71 -44.95
C ARG A 438 11.75 3.52 -45.89
N VAL A 439 12.10 3.52 -47.18
CA VAL A 439 11.31 4.20 -48.21
C VAL A 439 10.83 3.20 -49.24
N GLN A 440 9.51 3.17 -49.46
CA GLN A 440 8.90 2.58 -50.64
C GLN A 440 8.78 3.66 -51.71
N THR A 441 9.22 3.35 -52.92
CA THR A 441 9.09 4.27 -54.05
C THR A 441 7.74 4.13 -54.73
N VAL A 442 7.37 5.15 -55.54
CA VAL A 442 6.15 5.15 -56.36
C VAL A 442 6.07 3.95 -57.32
N LYS A 443 7.22 3.36 -57.68
CA LYS A 443 7.30 2.15 -58.52
C LYS A 443 7.17 0.84 -57.72
N GLY A 444 6.97 0.91 -56.41
CA GLY A 444 6.87 -0.23 -55.52
C GLY A 444 8.20 -0.89 -55.12
N SER A 445 9.34 -0.32 -55.53
CA SER A 445 10.65 -0.80 -55.07
C SER A 445 11.03 -0.16 -53.74
N TYR A 446 11.81 -0.87 -52.93
CA TYR A 446 12.21 -0.45 -51.59
C TYR A 446 13.69 -0.07 -51.52
N GLY A 447 13.99 0.91 -50.69
CA GLY A 447 15.33 1.32 -50.27
C GLY A 447 15.30 1.97 -48.88
N ALA A 448 16.40 2.60 -48.49
CA ALA A 448 16.50 3.28 -47.19
C ALA A 448 17.36 4.55 -47.27
N ILE A 449 16.95 5.57 -46.51
CA ILE A 449 17.59 6.89 -46.46
C ILE A 449 18.12 7.21 -45.05
N ASP A 450 19.14 8.06 -44.97
CA ASP A 450 19.60 8.64 -43.70
C ASP A 450 18.71 9.82 -43.24
N GLY A 451 19.00 10.38 -42.06
CA GLY A 451 18.26 11.52 -41.50
C GLY A 451 18.42 12.86 -42.24
N ASP A 452 19.32 12.94 -43.23
CA ASP A 452 19.46 14.07 -44.14
C ASP A 452 18.82 13.77 -45.52
N GLY A 453 18.20 12.60 -45.71
CA GLY A 453 17.45 12.20 -46.90
C GLY A 453 18.29 11.57 -48.01
N GLY A 454 19.55 11.23 -47.74
CA GLY A 454 20.44 10.56 -48.69
C GLY A 454 20.15 9.05 -48.78
N TRP A 455 20.09 8.50 -50.00
CA TRP A 455 19.98 7.05 -50.19
C TRP A 455 21.22 6.32 -49.69
N VAL A 456 21.08 5.56 -48.62
CA VAL A 456 22.10 4.62 -48.13
C VAL A 456 21.89 3.23 -48.73
N VAL A 457 20.62 2.82 -48.89
CA VAL A 457 20.25 1.63 -49.66
C VAL A 457 19.48 2.06 -50.91
N PRO A 458 20.04 1.88 -52.12
CA PRO A 458 19.36 2.25 -53.35
C PRO A 458 18.00 1.53 -53.52
N PRO A 459 16.96 2.20 -54.07
CA PRO A 459 15.61 1.67 -54.15
C PRO A 459 15.41 0.65 -55.27
N THR A 460 16.10 -0.47 -55.17
CA THR A 460 16.13 -1.53 -56.21
C THR A 460 15.50 -2.84 -55.74
N LEU A 461 15.11 -2.91 -54.47
CA LEU A 461 14.67 -4.13 -53.81
C LEU A 461 13.17 -4.37 -54.02
N GLU A 462 12.77 -5.64 -54.12
CA GLU A 462 11.36 -6.04 -54.18
C GLU A 462 10.72 -5.95 -52.79
N ARG A 463 11.48 -6.25 -51.73
CA ARG A 463 11.08 -6.07 -50.33
C ARG A 463 12.27 -5.69 -49.47
N LEU A 464 12.01 -4.85 -48.47
CA LEU A 464 12.96 -4.49 -47.41
C LEU A 464 12.21 -4.45 -46.08
N SER A 465 12.66 -5.21 -45.09
CA SER A 465 12.14 -5.09 -43.72
C SER A 465 12.57 -3.76 -43.09
N GLY A 466 12.00 -3.42 -41.92
CA GLY A 466 12.67 -2.43 -41.06
C GLY A 466 14.08 -2.91 -40.69
N PHE A 467 14.97 -1.99 -40.33
CA PHE A 467 16.24 -2.41 -39.75
C PHE A 467 15.97 -2.87 -38.30
N GLY A 468 16.81 -3.78 -37.83
CA GLY A 468 16.82 -4.30 -36.47
C GLY A 468 18.26 -4.63 -36.11
N GLY A 469 18.77 -4.04 -35.03
CA GLY A 469 20.17 -4.21 -34.63
C GLY A 469 21.19 -3.85 -35.74
N GLY A 470 20.84 -2.88 -36.60
CA GLY A 470 21.70 -2.39 -37.68
C GLY A 470 21.59 -3.15 -39.01
N TYR A 471 20.68 -4.12 -39.14
CA TYR A 471 20.50 -4.89 -40.38
C TYR A 471 19.04 -5.07 -40.78
N ALA A 472 18.78 -5.28 -42.07
CA ALA A 472 17.46 -5.57 -42.60
C ALA A 472 17.49 -6.81 -43.51
N VAL A 473 16.39 -7.56 -43.53
CA VAL A 473 16.17 -8.62 -44.52
C VAL A 473 15.64 -7.97 -45.80
N ALA A 474 16.33 -8.22 -46.90
CA ALA A 474 15.99 -7.73 -48.22
C ALA A 474 15.76 -8.89 -49.20
N ARG A 475 14.93 -8.62 -50.21
CA ARG A 475 14.78 -9.48 -51.39
C ARG A 475 15.01 -8.68 -52.65
N ASP A 476 15.86 -9.21 -53.52
CA ASP A 476 16.04 -8.72 -54.87
C ASP A 476 14.85 -9.10 -55.76
N GLN A 477 14.77 -8.47 -56.93
CA GLN A 477 13.73 -8.76 -57.92
C GLN A 477 13.81 -10.20 -58.43
N GLY A 478 12.69 -10.91 -58.38
CA GLY A 478 12.55 -12.27 -58.94
C GLY A 478 11.66 -13.20 -58.12
N GLY A 479 10.93 -12.69 -57.13
CA GLY A 479 9.96 -13.46 -56.34
C GLY A 479 10.60 -14.43 -55.34
N GLU A 480 9.81 -15.38 -54.83
CA GLU A 480 10.21 -16.30 -53.75
C GLU A 480 11.37 -17.25 -54.11
N ALA A 481 11.70 -17.39 -55.41
CA ALA A 481 12.84 -18.19 -55.85
C ALA A 481 14.19 -17.52 -55.54
N VAL A 482 14.21 -16.21 -55.31
CA VAL A 482 15.43 -15.45 -55.01
C VAL A 482 15.71 -15.54 -53.51
N ARG A 483 16.90 -16.04 -53.17
CA ARG A 483 17.37 -16.16 -51.79
C ARG A 483 17.36 -14.77 -51.12
N PRO A 484 16.74 -14.62 -49.93
CA PRO A 484 16.85 -13.39 -49.16
C PRO A 484 18.31 -13.05 -48.86
N VAL A 485 18.62 -11.76 -48.79
CA VAL A 485 19.93 -11.25 -48.41
C VAL A 485 19.79 -10.30 -47.24
N LEU A 486 20.86 -10.15 -46.48
CA LEU A 486 20.88 -9.29 -45.31
C LEU A 486 21.68 -8.03 -45.67
N ILE A 487 21.14 -6.85 -45.36
CA ILE A 487 21.73 -5.54 -45.68
C ILE A 487 22.05 -4.82 -44.37
N ASP A 488 23.27 -4.31 -44.23
CA ASP A 488 23.69 -3.52 -43.06
C ASP A 488 23.29 -2.03 -43.18
N GLY A 489 23.39 -1.29 -42.07
CA GLY A 489 23.08 0.15 -42.00
C GLY A 489 23.95 1.07 -42.88
N HIS A 490 24.89 0.52 -43.64
CA HIS A 490 25.67 1.23 -44.67
C HIS A 490 25.33 0.75 -46.09
N GLY A 491 24.29 -0.07 -46.23
CA GLY A 491 23.82 -0.63 -47.49
C GLY A 491 24.66 -1.78 -48.05
N ARG A 492 25.54 -2.38 -47.25
CA ARG A 492 26.38 -3.50 -47.69
C ARG A 492 25.66 -4.82 -47.47
N ARG A 493 25.79 -5.74 -48.43
CA ARG A 493 25.20 -7.08 -48.36
C ARG A 493 26.05 -8.02 -47.50
N ARG A 494 25.40 -8.89 -46.74
CA ARG A 494 26.00 -9.95 -45.93
C ARG A 494 25.46 -11.32 -46.33
N ASP A 495 26.38 -12.26 -46.51
CA ASP A 495 26.04 -13.64 -46.85
C ASP A 495 25.66 -14.43 -45.59
N VAL A 496 24.45 -15.00 -45.58
CA VAL A 496 23.92 -15.81 -44.47
C VAL A 496 23.41 -17.12 -45.04
N PRO A 497 23.79 -18.31 -44.52
CA PRO A 497 23.30 -19.61 -44.99
C PRO A 497 21.79 -19.64 -45.21
N ARG A 498 21.36 -20.24 -46.33
CA ARG A 498 19.94 -20.25 -46.74
C ARG A 498 19.03 -20.81 -45.64
N SER A 499 19.46 -21.89 -44.98
CA SER A 499 18.74 -22.52 -43.87
C SER A 499 18.61 -21.65 -42.63
N VAL A 500 19.46 -20.64 -42.44
CA VAL A 500 19.39 -19.72 -41.29
C VAL A 500 18.51 -18.53 -41.61
N ILE A 501 18.70 -17.90 -42.78
CA ILE A 501 17.94 -16.68 -43.15
C ILE A 501 16.47 -16.96 -43.48
N GLU A 502 16.14 -18.16 -43.98
CA GLU A 502 14.74 -18.57 -44.23
C GLU A 502 14.02 -18.96 -42.93
N GLU A 503 14.75 -19.43 -41.90
CA GLU A 503 14.23 -19.79 -40.57
C GLU A 503 14.26 -18.60 -39.58
N ALA A 504 14.86 -17.47 -39.97
CA ALA A 504 15.00 -16.28 -39.15
C ALA A 504 13.63 -15.66 -38.83
N GLN A 505 13.38 -15.47 -37.54
CA GLN A 505 12.16 -14.83 -37.04
C GLN A 505 12.40 -13.37 -36.68
N ASP A 506 13.63 -13.03 -36.27
CA ASP A 506 14.00 -11.66 -35.87
C ASP A 506 15.50 -11.38 -36.08
N ILE A 507 15.86 -10.10 -36.13
CA ILE A 507 17.23 -9.59 -36.13
C ILE A 507 17.43 -8.70 -34.91
N SER A 508 18.39 -9.04 -34.06
CA SER A 508 18.64 -8.26 -32.85
C SER A 508 20.12 -8.23 -32.46
N SER A 509 20.64 -7.04 -32.19
CA SER A 509 22.04 -6.78 -31.80
C SER A 509 23.10 -7.52 -32.64
N GLY A 510 22.93 -7.54 -33.97
CA GLY A 510 23.87 -8.21 -34.89
C GLY A 510 23.75 -9.74 -34.93
N CYS A 511 22.70 -10.32 -34.35
CA CYS A 511 22.40 -11.75 -34.41
C CYS A 511 21.07 -12.02 -35.13
N LEU A 512 21.01 -13.15 -35.83
CA LEU A 512 19.76 -13.74 -36.30
C LEU A 512 19.20 -14.70 -35.25
N LEU A 513 17.97 -14.45 -34.83
CA LEU A 513 17.18 -15.36 -34.01
C LEU A 513 16.41 -16.27 -34.97
N TYR A 514 16.77 -17.55 -35.01
CA TYR A 514 16.19 -18.52 -35.93
C TYR A 514 15.63 -19.72 -35.18
N SER A 515 14.57 -20.32 -35.72
CA SER A 515 13.90 -21.45 -35.10
C SER A 515 13.76 -22.63 -36.05
N ARG A 516 13.98 -23.84 -35.51
CA ARG A 516 13.90 -25.10 -36.28
C ARG A 516 12.96 -26.08 -35.59
N ARG A 517 12.10 -26.74 -36.38
CA ARG A 517 11.28 -27.85 -35.89
C ARG A 517 12.11 -29.13 -35.77
N ALA A 518 12.10 -29.75 -34.61
CA ALA A 518 12.64 -31.09 -34.40
C ALA A 518 11.68 -32.18 -34.93
N GLU A 519 12.18 -33.41 -35.12
CA GLU A 519 11.41 -34.57 -35.62
C GLU A 519 10.24 -35.03 -34.71
N GLY A 520 9.96 -34.32 -33.61
CA GLY A 520 8.80 -34.53 -32.73
C GLY A 520 7.80 -33.37 -32.68
N GLY A 521 7.96 -32.34 -33.52
CA GLY A 521 7.05 -31.18 -33.59
C GLY A 521 7.36 -30.02 -32.65
N SER A 522 8.31 -30.17 -31.71
CA SER A 522 8.83 -29.06 -30.90
C SER A 522 9.70 -28.12 -31.74
N VAL A 523 9.60 -26.82 -31.46
CA VAL A 523 10.42 -25.78 -32.10
C VAL A 523 11.59 -25.47 -31.16
N GLY A 524 12.81 -25.59 -31.66
CA GLY A 524 14.03 -25.19 -30.96
C GLY A 524 14.58 -23.88 -31.51
N TRP A 525 14.99 -22.97 -30.62
CA TRP A 525 15.53 -21.65 -30.95
C TRP A 525 17.05 -21.59 -30.82
N GLY A 526 17.68 -20.89 -31.75
CA GLY A 526 19.13 -20.70 -31.84
C GLY A 526 19.55 -19.28 -32.19
N LEU A 527 20.85 -19.02 -32.08
CA LEU A 527 21.49 -17.73 -32.38
C LEU A 527 22.59 -17.89 -33.42
N TRP A 528 22.57 -17.02 -34.43
CA TRP A 528 23.62 -16.95 -35.44
C TRP A 528 24.21 -15.54 -35.52
N ASP A 529 25.52 -15.42 -35.40
CA ASP A 529 26.26 -14.16 -35.43
C ASP A 529 26.44 -13.68 -36.88
N ILE A 530 25.95 -12.48 -37.19
CA ILE A 530 25.97 -11.93 -38.55
C ILE A 530 27.36 -11.50 -39.00
N GLU A 531 28.17 -10.96 -38.08
CA GLU A 531 29.50 -10.45 -38.42
C GLU A 531 30.52 -11.59 -38.47
N ALA A 532 30.49 -12.50 -37.50
CA ALA A 532 31.38 -13.65 -37.41
C ALA A 532 30.97 -14.81 -38.34
N GLY A 533 29.73 -14.81 -38.84
CA GLY A 533 29.25 -15.80 -39.79
C GLY A 533 29.10 -17.22 -39.22
N LYS A 534 28.83 -17.36 -37.91
CA LYS A 534 28.84 -18.66 -37.20
C LYS A 534 27.65 -18.82 -36.25
N VAL A 535 27.31 -20.07 -35.95
CA VAL A 535 26.33 -20.41 -34.90
C VAL A 535 26.94 -20.09 -33.53
N LEU A 536 26.19 -19.36 -32.70
CA LEU A 536 26.51 -19.10 -31.29
C LEU A 536 25.77 -20.05 -30.37
N VAL A 537 24.49 -20.30 -30.67
CA VAL A 537 23.62 -21.22 -29.92
C VAL A 537 22.87 -22.10 -30.90
N GLU A 538 23.00 -23.41 -30.74
CA GLU A 538 22.24 -24.39 -31.54
C GLU A 538 20.74 -24.34 -31.23
N PRO A 539 19.85 -24.67 -32.19
CA PRO A 539 18.40 -24.54 -32.06
C PRO A 539 17.80 -25.58 -31.10
N THR A 540 18.08 -25.41 -29.81
CA THR A 540 17.77 -26.33 -28.70
C THR A 540 17.04 -25.65 -27.55
N LEU A 541 16.98 -24.32 -27.55
CA LEU A 541 16.25 -23.54 -26.55
C LEU A 541 14.76 -23.59 -26.82
N GLU A 542 13.94 -23.51 -25.78
CA GLU A 542 12.49 -23.45 -25.92
C GLU A 542 12.03 -22.09 -26.44
N GLU A 543 12.76 -21.04 -26.06
CA GLU A 543 12.48 -19.67 -26.47
C GLU A 543 13.72 -18.79 -26.33
N ILE A 544 13.83 -17.77 -27.17
CA ILE A 544 14.80 -16.68 -27.05
C ILE A 544 14.14 -15.34 -27.40
N LYS A 545 14.39 -14.32 -26.58
CA LYS A 545 13.91 -12.95 -26.82
C LYS A 545 14.97 -12.13 -27.56
N PRO A 546 14.56 -11.08 -28.29
CA PRO A 546 15.49 -10.11 -28.85
C PRO A 546 16.44 -9.57 -27.78
N PHE A 547 17.67 -9.26 -28.19
CA PHE A 547 18.66 -8.65 -27.31
C PHE A 547 18.20 -7.27 -26.86
N ASP A 548 18.29 -7.03 -25.56
CA ASP A 548 18.09 -5.74 -24.93
C ASP A 548 19.25 -5.44 -23.98
N GLY A 549 19.87 -4.26 -24.10
CA GLY A 549 21.08 -3.91 -23.35
C GLY A 549 22.30 -4.82 -23.61
N GLY A 550 22.30 -5.56 -24.72
CA GLY A 550 23.37 -6.53 -25.04
C GLY A 550 23.18 -7.92 -24.41
N TYR A 551 22.02 -8.19 -23.82
CA TYR A 551 21.67 -9.49 -23.25
C TYR A 551 20.36 -10.01 -23.84
N ALA A 552 20.19 -11.33 -23.91
CA ALA A 552 18.96 -11.97 -24.37
C ALA A 552 18.40 -12.91 -23.30
N LEU A 553 17.10 -12.81 -23.04
CA LEU A 553 16.39 -13.78 -22.22
C LEU A 553 16.18 -15.07 -23.02
N ALA A 554 16.48 -16.20 -22.40
CA ALA A 554 16.35 -17.51 -23.02
C ALA A 554 15.74 -18.52 -22.04
N ARG A 555 14.91 -19.43 -22.57
CA ARG A 555 14.23 -20.46 -21.79
C ARG A 555 14.75 -21.85 -22.14
N GLN A 556 15.10 -22.61 -21.12
CA GLN A 556 15.55 -24.00 -21.25
C GLN A 556 15.06 -24.83 -20.06
N ALA A 557 14.45 -25.99 -20.33
CA ALA A 557 13.91 -26.89 -19.33
C ALA A 557 12.94 -26.18 -18.36
N GLU A 558 12.00 -25.40 -18.92
CA GLU A 558 11.01 -24.58 -18.17
C GLU A 558 11.60 -23.50 -17.25
N ALA A 559 12.91 -23.21 -17.36
CA ALA A 559 13.59 -22.20 -16.57
C ALA A 559 14.13 -21.07 -17.45
N TRP A 560 13.99 -19.84 -16.96
CA TRP A 560 14.57 -18.66 -17.60
C TRP A 560 16.01 -18.40 -17.14
N GLY A 561 16.84 -17.96 -18.08
CA GLY A 561 18.19 -17.44 -17.85
C GLY A 561 18.53 -16.32 -18.83
N VAL A 562 19.78 -15.84 -18.78
CA VAL A 562 20.25 -14.70 -19.59
C VAL A 562 21.51 -15.07 -20.34
N LEU A 563 21.52 -14.79 -21.64
CA LEU A 563 22.65 -14.97 -22.55
C LEU A 563 23.34 -13.63 -22.85
N ASP A 564 24.66 -13.65 -23.00
CA ASP A 564 25.41 -12.54 -23.62
C ASP A 564 25.36 -12.60 -25.16
N ARG A 565 25.93 -11.58 -25.82
CA ARG A 565 26.03 -11.53 -27.30
C ARG A 565 26.84 -12.66 -27.92
N GLN A 566 27.59 -13.43 -27.13
CA GLN A 566 28.33 -14.59 -27.60
C GLN A 566 27.57 -15.90 -27.37
N GLY A 567 26.33 -15.84 -26.89
CA GLY A 567 25.50 -17.01 -26.61
C GLY A 567 25.88 -17.75 -25.33
N ARG A 568 26.65 -17.13 -24.42
CA ARG A 568 27.02 -17.73 -23.13
C ARG A 568 26.02 -17.35 -22.05
N TRP A 569 25.68 -18.30 -21.18
CA TRP A 569 24.88 -18.04 -19.99
C TRP A 569 25.65 -17.15 -19.01
N VAL A 570 25.20 -15.90 -18.87
CA VAL A 570 25.66 -14.98 -17.84
C VAL A 570 24.78 -15.05 -16.58
N ILE A 571 23.52 -15.48 -16.75
CA ILE A 571 22.70 -16.00 -15.66
C ILE A 571 22.20 -17.39 -16.10
N PRO A 572 22.54 -18.47 -15.39
CA PRO A 572 22.11 -19.82 -15.77
C PRO A 572 20.57 -19.98 -15.68
N PRO A 573 19.96 -20.87 -16.49
CA PRO A 573 18.51 -21.07 -16.51
C PRO A 573 18.05 -21.81 -15.23
N ARG A 574 17.85 -21.05 -14.15
CA ARG A 574 17.46 -21.56 -12.82
C ARG A 574 16.11 -21.04 -12.33
N ILE A 575 15.54 -20.06 -13.03
CA ILE A 575 14.29 -19.41 -12.65
C ILE A 575 13.11 -20.24 -13.19
N ALA A 576 12.83 -21.39 -12.57
CA ALA A 576 11.75 -22.30 -12.96
C ALA A 576 10.44 -22.01 -12.22
N GLY A 577 9.30 -22.06 -12.90
CA GLY A 577 7.97 -21.80 -12.30
C GLY A 577 7.59 -20.33 -12.16
N TYR A 578 8.39 -19.44 -12.77
CA TYR A 578 8.15 -18.00 -12.84
C TYR A 578 7.72 -17.62 -14.27
N GLY A 579 7.01 -16.48 -14.39
CA GLY A 579 6.76 -15.84 -15.67
C GLY A 579 8.04 -15.38 -16.37
N GLU A 580 7.89 -14.85 -17.59
CA GLU A 580 8.99 -14.22 -18.32
C GLU A 580 9.64 -13.11 -17.47
N PRO A 581 10.97 -13.15 -17.23
CA PRO A 581 11.64 -12.11 -16.48
C PRO A 581 11.54 -10.77 -17.19
N GLU A 582 11.26 -9.72 -16.45
CA GLU A 582 11.27 -8.35 -16.95
C GLU A 582 12.62 -7.72 -16.66
N ARG A 583 13.15 -6.94 -17.61
CA ARG A 583 14.37 -6.17 -17.37
C ARG A 583 14.04 -4.99 -16.46
N LEU A 584 14.77 -4.90 -15.35
CA LEU A 584 14.63 -3.83 -14.38
C LEU A 584 15.71 -2.75 -14.56
N ASP A 585 16.95 -3.15 -14.88
CA ASP A 585 18.07 -2.25 -15.21
C ASP A 585 19.01 -2.95 -16.20
N ASP A 586 20.13 -2.30 -16.54
CA ASP A 586 21.15 -2.95 -17.35
C ASP A 586 21.69 -4.24 -16.71
N GLY A 587 21.46 -5.37 -17.37
CA GLY A 587 21.83 -6.70 -16.88
C GLY A 587 21.09 -7.14 -15.60
N VAL A 588 20.02 -6.47 -15.18
CA VAL A 588 19.26 -6.83 -13.96
C VAL A 588 17.82 -7.17 -14.33
N TYR A 589 17.35 -8.31 -13.84
CA TYR A 589 16.07 -8.90 -14.22
C TYR A 589 15.25 -9.27 -12.99
N VAL A 590 13.96 -9.03 -13.07
CA VAL A 590 12.98 -9.44 -12.07
C VAL A 590 12.06 -10.50 -12.65
N ALA A 591 11.85 -11.59 -11.92
CA ALA A 591 10.91 -12.64 -12.30
C ALA A 591 9.80 -12.77 -11.25
N GLN A 592 8.56 -12.93 -11.69
CA GLN A 592 7.39 -13.12 -10.82
C GLN A 592 6.96 -14.59 -10.82
N SER A 593 6.81 -15.17 -9.62
CA SER A 593 6.29 -16.52 -9.41
C SER A 593 4.78 -16.52 -9.56
N SER A 594 4.27 -17.56 -10.22
CA SER A 594 2.84 -17.89 -10.21
C SER A 594 2.41 -18.63 -8.93
N LYS A 595 3.36 -19.00 -8.07
CA LYS A 595 3.13 -19.69 -6.79
C LYS A 595 3.23 -18.72 -5.62
N PRO A 596 2.28 -18.74 -4.66
CA PRO A 596 2.31 -17.87 -3.48
C PRO A 596 3.40 -18.26 -2.46
N LEU A 597 3.86 -17.28 -1.68
CA LEU A 597 4.86 -17.45 -0.59
C LEU A 597 4.38 -18.35 0.55
N ARG A 598 3.06 -18.45 0.79
CA ARG A 598 2.46 -19.28 1.85
C ARG A 598 1.23 -20.04 1.34
N PRO A 599 1.08 -21.35 1.62
CA PRO A 599 -0.12 -22.11 1.27
C PRO A 599 -1.34 -21.67 2.10
N GLY A 600 -2.18 -20.77 1.56
CA GLY A 600 -3.41 -20.31 2.22
C GLY A 600 -3.39 -18.85 2.70
N GLY A 601 -2.27 -18.15 2.50
CA GLY A 601 -2.25 -16.68 2.47
C GLY A 601 -2.82 -16.16 1.15
N GLY A 602 -3.24 -14.89 1.11
CA GLY A 602 -3.69 -14.23 -0.12
C GLY A 602 -2.63 -14.28 -1.25
N PRO A 603 -2.98 -13.84 -2.48
CA PRO A 603 -2.08 -13.91 -3.62
C PRO A 603 -0.91 -12.92 -3.48
N GLU A 604 0.09 -13.26 -2.67
CA GLU A 604 1.39 -12.58 -2.71
C GLU A 604 2.26 -13.29 -3.74
N SER A 605 2.45 -12.62 -4.87
CA SER A 605 3.37 -13.09 -5.89
C SER A 605 4.79 -13.05 -5.33
N VAL A 606 5.54 -14.14 -5.45
CA VAL A 606 6.96 -14.15 -5.05
C VAL A 606 7.77 -13.51 -6.17
N TYR A 607 8.67 -12.60 -5.86
CA TYR A 607 9.61 -12.04 -6.84
C TYR A 607 11.02 -12.54 -6.58
N ARG A 608 11.79 -12.66 -7.67
CA ARG A 608 13.24 -12.85 -7.61
C ARG A 608 13.94 -11.76 -8.39
N LEU A 609 15.07 -11.30 -7.87
CA LEU A 609 15.95 -10.35 -8.53
C LEU A 609 17.25 -11.06 -8.91
N ALA A 610 17.61 -11.02 -10.19
CA ALA A 610 18.85 -11.59 -10.71
C ALA A 610 19.66 -10.54 -11.43
N SER A 611 20.98 -10.67 -11.37
CA SER A 611 21.92 -9.75 -12.01
C SER A 611 23.04 -10.49 -12.72
N VAL A 612 23.34 -10.01 -13.92
CA VAL A 612 24.49 -10.44 -14.71
C VAL A 612 25.79 -10.14 -13.97
N ALA A 613 25.90 -8.98 -13.30
CA ALA A 613 27.11 -8.59 -12.58
C ALA A 613 27.41 -9.55 -11.41
N ALA A 614 26.36 -10.10 -10.78
CA ALA A 614 26.48 -11.13 -9.74
C ALA A 614 26.56 -12.57 -10.29
N GLY A 615 26.26 -12.76 -11.58
CA GLY A 615 26.17 -14.07 -12.22
C GLY A 615 24.99 -14.93 -11.76
N GLY A 616 23.97 -14.33 -11.14
CA GLY A 616 22.89 -15.08 -10.47
C GLY A 616 21.91 -14.21 -9.68
N GLU A 617 21.23 -14.85 -8.73
CA GLU A 617 20.20 -14.23 -7.88
C GLU A 617 20.85 -13.31 -6.84
N ILE A 618 20.30 -12.11 -6.69
CA ILE A 618 20.71 -11.08 -5.71
C ILE A 618 19.57 -10.72 -4.74
N GLY A 619 18.38 -11.29 -4.94
CA GLY A 619 17.24 -11.20 -4.05
C GLY A 619 16.32 -12.39 -4.24
N GLU A 620 16.27 -13.26 -3.23
CA GLU A 620 15.44 -14.46 -3.19
C GLU A 620 14.18 -14.22 -2.37
N ASP A 621 13.08 -14.88 -2.75
CA ASP A 621 11.80 -14.87 -2.05
C ASP A 621 11.34 -13.48 -1.61
N LEU A 622 11.20 -12.57 -2.57
CA LEU A 622 10.78 -11.19 -2.32
C LEU A 622 9.24 -11.10 -2.34
N ARG A 623 8.67 -10.35 -1.40
CA ARG A 623 7.22 -10.17 -1.26
C ARG A 623 6.62 -9.21 -2.28
N ASP A 624 7.42 -8.19 -2.63
CA ASP A 624 7.05 -7.15 -3.58
C ASP A 624 8.02 -7.16 -4.76
N LYS A 625 7.54 -6.64 -5.90
CA LYS A 625 8.38 -6.42 -7.08
C LYS A 625 9.50 -5.44 -6.70
N PRO A 626 10.78 -5.83 -6.87
CA PRO A 626 11.91 -4.92 -6.70
C PRO A 626 11.72 -3.61 -7.47
N GLU A 627 12.00 -2.50 -6.79
CA GLU A 627 11.91 -1.18 -7.38
C GLU A 627 13.31 -0.70 -7.77
N ARG A 628 13.50 -0.31 -9.03
CA ARG A 628 14.72 0.39 -9.46
C ARG A 628 14.64 1.84 -9.05
N LEU A 629 15.60 2.28 -8.25
CA LEU A 629 15.61 3.63 -7.71
C LEU A 629 16.53 4.57 -8.48
N ALA A 630 17.68 4.03 -8.87
CA ALA A 630 18.67 4.67 -9.72
C ALA A 630 19.40 3.56 -10.46
N ALA A 631 20.29 3.94 -11.38
CA ALA A 631 21.20 2.97 -11.99
C ALA A 631 21.91 2.16 -10.89
N ASN A 632 21.83 0.83 -10.96
CA ASN A 632 22.48 -0.08 -10.04
C ASN A 632 22.05 0.08 -8.56
N ARG A 633 20.79 0.48 -8.30
CA ARG A 633 20.20 0.64 -6.95
C ARG A 633 18.77 0.10 -6.93
N PHE A 634 18.53 -0.92 -6.09
CA PHE A 634 17.26 -1.65 -6.05
C PHE A 634 16.72 -1.75 -4.63
N LEU A 635 15.50 -1.27 -4.41
CA LEU A 635 14.77 -1.53 -3.17
C LEU A 635 14.14 -2.91 -3.25
N ILE A 636 14.38 -3.74 -2.23
CA ILE A 636 13.81 -5.07 -2.12
C ILE A 636 13.13 -5.26 -0.77
N LYS A 637 12.08 -6.09 -0.74
CA LYS A 637 11.38 -6.51 0.48
C LYS A 637 11.43 -8.04 0.63
N PRO A 638 12.40 -8.58 1.39
CA PRO A 638 12.55 -10.02 1.58
C PRO A 638 11.34 -10.62 2.30
N ALA A 639 11.01 -11.89 2.05
CA ALA A 639 9.98 -12.65 2.77
C ALA A 639 10.29 -12.80 4.27
N SER A 640 11.56 -12.73 4.66
CA SER A 640 11.97 -12.78 6.07
C SER A 640 11.57 -11.54 6.90
N GLY A 641 11.02 -10.49 6.28
CA GLY A 641 10.76 -9.22 6.95
C GLY A 641 11.70 -8.09 6.50
N GLY A 642 11.33 -6.86 6.83
CA GLY A 642 12.14 -5.67 6.56
C GLY A 642 12.16 -5.19 5.11
N ALA A 643 13.06 -4.25 4.85
CA ALA A 643 13.41 -3.77 3.51
C ALA A 643 14.93 -3.55 3.41
N ALA A 644 15.45 -3.66 2.19
CA ALA A 644 16.87 -3.43 1.92
C ALA A 644 17.07 -2.71 0.60
N LEU A 645 18.08 -1.85 0.56
CA LEU A 645 18.63 -1.30 -0.67
C LEU A 645 19.82 -2.15 -1.06
N VAL A 646 19.79 -2.76 -2.24
CA VAL A 646 20.89 -3.55 -2.81
C VAL A 646 21.41 -2.92 -4.08
N ASP A 647 22.69 -3.15 -4.40
CA ASP A 647 23.22 -2.87 -5.73
C ASP A 647 23.09 -4.09 -6.66
N GLY A 648 23.43 -3.93 -7.93
CA GLY A 648 23.42 -4.99 -8.93
C GLY A 648 24.50 -6.05 -8.74
N ALA A 649 25.43 -5.90 -7.80
CA ALA A 649 26.29 -7.01 -7.37
C ALA A 649 25.67 -7.83 -6.22
N GLY A 650 24.48 -7.42 -5.73
CA GLY A 650 23.80 -8.03 -4.60
C GLY A 650 24.31 -7.59 -3.23
N LYS A 651 25.13 -6.54 -3.16
CA LYS A 651 25.58 -5.99 -1.89
C LYS A 651 24.45 -5.20 -1.24
N VAL A 652 24.09 -5.55 -0.01
CA VAL A 652 23.19 -4.75 0.83
C VAL A 652 23.89 -3.45 1.22
N LEU A 653 23.35 -2.32 0.75
CA LEU A 653 23.83 -0.98 1.02
C LEU A 653 23.18 -0.39 2.27
N LEU A 654 21.85 -0.53 2.38
CA LEU A 654 21.04 -0.07 3.51
C LEU A 654 20.01 -1.14 3.87
N ARG A 655 19.62 -1.19 5.14
CA ARG A 655 18.63 -2.15 5.65
C ARG A 655 17.76 -1.51 6.73
N SER A 656 16.48 -1.83 6.69
CA SER A 656 15.53 -1.62 7.77
C SER A 656 14.99 -2.97 8.20
N ASP A 657 14.97 -3.22 9.51
CA ASP A 657 14.36 -4.42 10.08
C ASP A 657 12.83 -4.38 9.98
N ALA A 658 12.26 -3.17 9.90
CA ALA A 658 10.85 -2.95 9.64
C ALA A 658 10.57 -2.86 8.14
N ALA A 659 9.52 -3.51 7.66
CA ALA A 659 9.00 -3.32 6.31
C ALA A 659 8.25 -1.98 6.24
N PRO A 660 8.58 -1.09 5.28
CA PRO A 660 7.88 0.16 5.10
C PRO A 660 6.57 -0.07 4.35
N ASP A 661 5.51 0.57 4.82
CA ASP A 661 4.18 0.55 4.21
C ASP A 661 4.07 1.54 3.06
N ARG A 662 4.89 2.60 3.09
CA ARG A 662 5.00 3.55 1.99
C ARG A 662 6.43 3.97 1.73
N THR A 663 6.79 4.01 0.46
CA THR A 663 8.05 4.57 -0.03
C THR A 663 7.74 5.81 -0.85
N GLU A 664 8.44 6.92 -0.59
CA GLU A 664 8.42 8.11 -1.44
C GLU A 664 9.84 8.43 -1.88
N MET A 665 9.99 8.93 -3.11
CA MET A 665 11.30 9.09 -3.73
C MET A 665 11.41 10.39 -4.52
N ALA A 666 12.59 11.01 -4.47
CA ALA A 666 12.96 12.10 -5.36
C ALA A 666 14.48 12.17 -5.55
N GLY A 667 14.91 12.02 -6.81
CA GLY A 667 16.33 11.87 -7.12
C GLY A 667 16.93 10.70 -6.34
N ASP A 668 18.00 10.96 -5.59
CA ASP A 668 18.70 9.94 -4.80
C ASP A 668 18.11 9.70 -3.41
N TRP A 669 17.09 10.46 -3.00
CA TRP A 669 16.51 10.36 -1.65
C TRP A 669 15.29 9.43 -1.64
N ILE A 670 15.26 8.58 -0.61
CA ILE A 670 14.19 7.62 -0.34
C ILE A 670 13.68 7.89 1.07
N VAL A 671 12.39 8.17 1.17
CA VAL A 671 11.67 8.25 2.44
C VAL A 671 10.96 6.93 2.65
N LEU A 672 11.32 6.22 3.71
CA LEU A 672 10.63 5.01 4.16
C LEU A 672 9.69 5.40 5.29
N ARG A 673 8.39 5.23 5.06
CA ARG A 673 7.37 5.45 6.06
C ARG A 673 6.87 4.09 6.56
N PHE A 674 6.69 4.02 7.87
CA PHE A 674 6.28 2.81 8.57
C PHE A 674 4.93 3.05 9.22
N ASP A 675 4.12 2.02 9.26
CA ASP A 675 2.96 1.94 10.12
C ASP A 675 3.39 1.85 11.58
N ASP A 676 2.39 1.99 12.43
CA ASP A 676 2.59 1.87 13.85
C ASP A 676 3.02 0.44 14.23
N ARG A 677 3.85 0.33 15.27
CA ARG A 677 4.27 -0.94 15.85
C ARG A 677 3.70 -1.12 17.25
N TYR A 678 3.25 -2.32 17.54
CA TYR A 678 2.77 -2.73 18.84
C TYR A 678 3.91 -3.17 19.74
N GLY A 679 3.84 -2.78 21.00
CA GLY A 679 4.59 -3.33 22.11
C GLY A 679 3.69 -3.45 23.33
N ALA A 680 4.27 -3.76 24.50
CA ALA A 680 3.51 -3.83 25.74
C ALA A 680 4.23 -3.12 26.89
N ILE A 681 3.48 -2.31 27.65
CA ILE A 681 3.96 -1.58 28.82
C ILE A 681 3.40 -2.16 30.12
N ASP A 682 4.13 -1.99 31.22
CA ASP A 682 3.64 -2.30 32.57
C ASP A 682 2.80 -1.17 33.18
N SER A 683 2.34 -1.37 34.43
CA SER A 683 1.60 -0.40 35.24
C SER A 683 2.38 0.86 35.65
N ARG A 684 3.65 0.99 35.26
CA ARG A 684 4.46 2.22 35.39
C ARG A 684 4.66 2.90 34.04
N GLY A 685 4.15 2.30 32.97
CA GLY A 685 4.32 2.73 31.59
C GLY A 685 5.69 2.41 31.02
N GLU A 686 6.43 1.48 31.62
CA GLU A 686 7.72 1.01 31.11
C GLU A 686 7.54 -0.14 30.14
N TRP A 687 8.35 -0.17 29.07
CA TRP A 687 8.35 -1.26 28.10
C TRP A 687 8.72 -2.59 28.76
N ARG A 688 7.83 -3.56 28.67
CA ARG A 688 8.12 -4.99 28.95
C ARG A 688 8.35 -5.74 27.65
N VAL A 689 7.62 -5.37 26.61
CA VAL A 689 7.81 -5.87 25.25
C VAL A 689 8.02 -4.69 24.31
N PRO A 690 9.14 -4.60 23.57
CA PRO A 690 9.44 -3.46 22.72
C PRO A 690 8.45 -3.33 21.55
N PRO A 691 8.19 -2.10 21.06
CA PRO A 691 7.23 -1.86 19.98
C PRO A 691 7.79 -2.26 18.61
N ARG A 692 7.69 -3.55 18.26
CA ARG A 692 8.22 -4.11 17.00
C ARG A 692 7.21 -4.97 16.24
N TYR A 693 6.02 -5.16 16.78
CA TYR A 693 5.04 -6.10 16.26
C TYR A 693 4.00 -5.39 15.40
N VAL A 694 3.44 -6.07 14.41
CA VAL A 694 2.50 -5.46 13.45
C VAL A 694 1.03 -5.61 13.87
N SER A 695 0.76 -6.39 14.92
CA SER A 695 -0.57 -6.58 15.51
C SER A 695 -0.54 -6.45 17.02
N ALA A 696 -1.70 -6.17 17.62
CA ALA A 696 -1.86 -6.14 19.07
C ALA A 696 -1.34 -7.43 19.72
N ILE A 697 -0.60 -7.28 20.82
CA ILE A 697 -0.04 -8.38 21.58
C ILE A 697 -1.03 -8.75 22.69
N ASP A 698 -1.68 -9.89 22.53
CA ASP A 698 -2.71 -10.37 23.46
C ASP A 698 -2.11 -11.51 24.32
N PHE A 699 -1.74 -11.17 25.56
CA PHE A 699 -1.13 -12.13 26.49
C PHE A 699 -2.17 -13.08 27.09
N VAL A 700 -2.04 -14.36 26.76
CA VAL A 700 -2.88 -15.40 27.33
C VAL A 700 -2.43 -15.72 28.75
N GLN A 701 -3.38 -15.63 29.69
CA GLN A 701 -3.17 -15.89 31.12
C GLN A 701 -3.77 -17.24 31.53
N PRO A 702 -3.17 -17.93 32.52
CA PRO A 702 -1.99 -17.55 33.31
C PRO A 702 -0.64 -17.91 32.67
N GLU A 703 -0.64 -18.44 31.44
CA GLU A 703 0.58 -18.90 30.76
C GLU A 703 1.61 -17.78 30.54
N GLY A 704 1.15 -16.53 30.46
CA GLY A 704 2.02 -15.37 30.21
C GLY A 704 2.65 -15.41 28.83
N LEU A 705 1.98 -16.06 27.86
CA LEU A 705 2.45 -16.22 26.49
C LEU A 705 1.54 -15.47 25.52
N ALA A 706 2.11 -14.90 24.46
CA ALA A 706 1.37 -14.25 23.39
C ALA A 706 1.90 -14.68 22.02
N SER A 707 1.00 -14.97 21.09
CA SER A 707 1.35 -15.00 19.68
C SER A 707 1.36 -13.57 19.15
N ALA A 708 2.44 -13.16 18.51
CA ALA A 708 2.58 -11.83 17.94
C ALA A 708 3.01 -11.92 16.48
N SER A 709 2.57 -10.96 15.67
CA SER A 709 2.95 -10.88 14.27
C SER A 709 4.11 -9.92 14.07
N VAL A 710 5.04 -10.29 13.20
CA VAL A 710 6.18 -9.50 12.73
C VAL A 710 6.17 -9.47 11.20
N ASP A 711 6.97 -8.60 10.60
CA ASP A 711 7.00 -8.45 9.13
C ASP A 711 7.31 -9.77 8.39
N GLY A 712 7.99 -10.73 9.01
CA GLY A 712 8.35 -12.03 8.41
C GLY A 712 7.45 -13.22 8.79
N GLY A 713 6.41 -13.03 9.62
CA GLY A 713 5.60 -14.15 10.13
C GLY A 713 5.10 -13.94 11.56
N SER A 714 4.89 -15.03 12.28
CA SER A 714 4.46 -15.01 13.67
C SER A 714 5.60 -15.43 14.59
N VAL A 715 5.56 -14.95 15.83
CA VAL A 715 6.45 -15.36 16.91
C VAL A 715 5.65 -15.58 18.18
N LEU A 716 6.10 -16.52 19.00
CA LEU A 716 5.58 -16.75 20.34
C LEU A 716 6.47 -16.01 21.35
N LEU A 717 5.86 -15.24 22.25
CA LEU A 717 6.54 -14.38 23.22
C LEU A 717 6.13 -14.75 24.64
N ASP A 718 7.03 -14.60 25.60
CA ASP A 718 6.67 -14.48 27.02
C ASP A 718 6.36 -13.03 27.42
N GLN A 719 5.84 -12.85 28.65
CA GLN A 719 5.51 -11.56 29.26
C GLN A 719 6.71 -10.59 29.44
N ASP A 720 7.93 -11.07 29.27
CA ASP A 720 9.16 -10.25 29.25
C ASP A 720 9.63 -9.97 27.82
N GLY A 721 8.83 -10.36 26.81
CA GLY A 721 9.12 -10.18 25.40
C GLY A 721 10.18 -11.13 24.84
N LYS A 722 10.55 -12.19 25.57
CA LYS A 722 11.50 -13.19 25.08
C LYS A 722 10.78 -14.18 24.18
N ALA A 723 11.47 -14.57 23.10
CA ALA A 723 10.97 -15.57 22.18
C ALA A 723 10.79 -16.93 22.86
N GLY A 724 9.70 -17.62 22.52
CA GLY A 724 9.45 -19.01 22.89
C GLY A 724 10.43 -19.98 22.22
N PRO A 725 10.28 -21.29 22.48
CA PRO A 725 11.15 -22.32 21.91
C PRO A 725 11.18 -22.28 20.37
N ALA A 726 12.34 -22.58 19.79
CA ALA A 726 12.54 -22.60 18.35
C ALA A 726 11.57 -23.59 17.66
N GLY A 727 10.97 -23.17 16.55
CA GLY A 727 10.01 -23.99 15.79
C GLY A 727 8.55 -23.90 16.28
N LEU A 728 8.24 -23.04 17.26
CA LEU A 728 6.89 -22.80 17.77
C LEU A 728 6.39 -21.37 17.52
N ALA A 729 6.98 -20.68 16.55
CA ALA A 729 6.74 -19.26 16.30
C ALA A 729 5.30 -18.97 15.83
N ASP A 730 4.69 -19.93 15.14
CA ASP A 730 3.32 -19.95 14.62
C ASP A 730 2.31 -20.62 15.57
N ALA A 731 2.71 -20.96 16.80
CA ALA A 731 1.83 -21.61 17.77
C ALA A 731 1.03 -20.60 18.61
N SER A 732 -0.20 -20.97 18.97
CA SER A 732 -1.12 -20.21 19.82
C SER A 732 -1.24 -20.82 21.22
N PRO A 733 -1.05 -20.04 22.30
CA PRO A 733 -1.25 -20.52 23.66
C PRO A 733 -2.74 -20.71 24.01
N LEU A 734 -3.05 -21.75 24.77
CA LEU A 734 -4.39 -22.06 25.28
C LEU A 734 -4.52 -21.65 26.74
N ALA A 735 -5.44 -20.73 27.04
CA ALA A 735 -5.59 -20.14 28.36
C ALA A 735 -5.97 -21.17 29.44
N GLY A 736 -5.21 -21.19 30.52
CA GLY A 736 -5.45 -22.07 31.68
C GLY A 736 -5.23 -23.56 31.40
N MET A 737 -4.54 -23.90 30.30
CA MET A 737 -4.25 -25.29 29.92
C MET A 737 -2.76 -25.62 29.93
N GLY A 738 -1.88 -24.61 29.89
CA GLY A 738 -0.44 -24.80 29.73
C GLY A 738 -0.11 -25.55 28.44
N ARG A 739 -0.79 -25.23 27.33
CA ARG A 739 -0.65 -25.90 26.03
C ARG A 739 -0.56 -24.92 24.89
N LEU A 740 0.01 -25.39 23.79
CA LEU A 740 0.10 -24.68 22.52
C LEU A 740 -0.67 -25.44 21.44
N VAL A 741 -1.21 -24.69 20.48
CA VAL A 741 -1.83 -25.23 19.27
C VAL A 741 -1.14 -24.64 18.05
N ARG A 742 -0.84 -25.48 17.06
CA ARG A 742 -0.28 -25.04 15.77
C ARG A 742 -1.06 -25.67 14.64
N ASN A 743 -1.33 -24.89 13.59
CA ASN A 743 -1.98 -25.39 12.38
C ASN A 743 -0.90 -25.82 11.38
N ASP A 744 -0.97 -27.05 10.91
CA ASP A 744 -0.08 -27.61 9.89
C ASP A 744 -0.74 -27.35 8.52
N GLU A 745 -0.28 -26.29 7.83
CA GLU A 745 -0.91 -25.81 6.60
C GLU A 745 -0.77 -26.80 5.43
N ASP A 746 0.33 -27.56 5.38
CA ASP A 746 0.61 -28.50 4.30
C ASP A 746 -0.27 -29.77 4.37
N LYS A 747 -0.66 -30.15 5.58
CA LYS A 747 -1.41 -31.41 5.84
C LYS A 747 -2.89 -31.19 6.13
N ASP A 748 -3.33 -29.94 6.22
CA ASP A 748 -4.68 -29.57 6.66
C ASP A 748 -5.02 -30.15 8.05
N GLU A 749 -4.12 -29.97 9.02
CA GLU A 749 -4.22 -30.56 10.37
C GLU A 749 -3.98 -29.51 11.47
N THR A 750 -4.45 -29.81 12.69
CA THR A 750 -4.19 -29.03 13.90
C THR A 750 -3.43 -29.88 14.91
N VAL A 751 -2.35 -29.35 15.48
CA VAL A 751 -1.47 -30.05 16.43
C VAL A 751 -1.56 -29.39 17.81
N LEU A 752 -2.00 -30.15 18.80
CA LEU A 752 -1.93 -29.81 20.22
C LEU A 752 -0.58 -30.26 20.77
N MET A 753 0.12 -29.36 21.48
CA MET A 753 1.49 -29.57 21.92
C MET A 753 1.68 -29.09 23.37
N ALA A 754 2.69 -29.64 24.03
CA ALA A 754 3.21 -29.13 25.29
C ALA A 754 3.98 -27.81 25.06
N LEU A 755 4.25 -27.06 26.14
CA LEU A 755 4.97 -25.78 26.07
C LEU A 755 6.43 -25.92 25.59
N ASP A 756 7.01 -27.12 25.70
CA ASP A 756 8.35 -27.44 25.19
C ASP A 756 8.34 -27.87 23.71
N GLY A 757 7.17 -27.90 23.07
CA GLY A 757 6.97 -28.28 21.67
C GLY A 757 6.71 -29.77 21.44
N ALA A 758 6.68 -30.62 22.48
CA ALA A 758 6.33 -32.02 22.30
C ALA A 758 4.88 -32.17 21.82
N GLU A 759 4.68 -32.91 20.72
CA GLU A 759 3.36 -33.22 20.17
C GLU A 759 2.56 -34.12 21.12
N ILE A 760 1.31 -33.74 21.40
CA ILE A 760 0.39 -34.47 22.28
C ILE A 760 -0.70 -35.14 21.45
N LEU A 761 -1.32 -34.39 20.54
CA LEU A 761 -2.43 -34.86 19.72
C LEU A 761 -2.44 -34.12 18.39
N ARG A 762 -2.71 -34.87 17.32
CA ARG A 762 -2.96 -34.35 15.98
C ARG A 762 -4.40 -34.59 15.59
N LEU A 763 -5.04 -33.57 15.04
CA LEU A 763 -6.43 -33.56 14.64
C LEU A 763 -6.55 -33.22 13.15
N PRO A 764 -7.41 -33.92 12.40
CA PRO A 764 -7.71 -33.55 11.02
C PRO A 764 -8.48 -32.22 10.96
N GLY A 765 -8.18 -31.42 9.95
CA GLY A 765 -8.74 -30.09 9.71
C GLY A 765 -7.88 -28.97 10.28
N ARG A 766 -7.73 -27.89 9.53
CA ARG A 766 -7.19 -26.61 10.03
C ARG A 766 -8.16 -25.95 11.01
N TYR A 767 -7.61 -25.29 12.03
CA TYR A 767 -8.38 -24.61 13.06
C TYR A 767 -9.38 -25.55 13.78
N ALA A 768 -9.01 -26.83 13.92
CA ALA A 768 -9.85 -27.82 14.58
C ALA A 768 -9.91 -27.62 16.11
N VAL A 769 -9.17 -26.67 16.68
CA VAL A 769 -9.17 -26.32 18.11
C VAL A 769 -9.50 -24.84 18.25
N GLU A 770 -10.53 -24.51 19.02
CA GLU A 770 -11.00 -23.15 19.25
C GLU A 770 -10.18 -22.47 20.35
N THR A 771 -9.03 -21.89 19.96
CA THR A 771 -8.04 -21.34 20.90
C THR A 771 -8.59 -20.24 21.82
N SER A 772 -9.50 -19.39 21.32
CA SER A 772 -10.14 -18.31 22.09
C SER A 772 -11.00 -18.82 23.25
N ASP A 773 -11.54 -20.03 23.11
CA ASP A 773 -12.52 -20.63 24.02
C ASP A 773 -11.87 -21.64 24.99
N ALA A 774 -10.53 -21.74 25.00
CA ALA A 774 -9.81 -22.52 25.98
C ALA A 774 -9.95 -21.88 27.37
N ARG A 775 -10.67 -22.55 28.28
CA ARG A 775 -10.93 -22.11 29.66
C ARG A 775 -11.18 -23.31 30.57
N GLY A 776 -10.91 -23.16 31.87
CA GLY A 776 -11.25 -24.19 32.86
C GLY A 776 -10.54 -25.55 32.69
N GLY A 777 -9.41 -25.56 31.97
CA GLY A 777 -8.63 -26.77 31.64
C GLY A 777 -9.16 -27.57 30.45
N LEU A 778 -10.15 -27.05 29.72
CA LEU A 778 -10.73 -27.67 28.53
C LEU A 778 -10.71 -26.68 27.35
N VAL A 779 -10.65 -27.22 26.13
CA VAL A 779 -10.78 -26.44 24.89
C VAL A 779 -11.77 -27.12 23.95
N PRO A 780 -12.67 -26.36 23.29
CA PRO A 780 -13.51 -26.91 22.25
C PRO A 780 -12.65 -27.38 21.06
N PHE A 781 -12.99 -28.55 20.52
CA PHE A 781 -12.42 -29.04 19.28
C PHE A 781 -13.53 -29.42 18.31
N LYS A 782 -13.21 -29.36 17.02
CA LYS A 782 -14.12 -29.61 15.91
C LYS A 782 -13.71 -30.90 15.18
N SER A 783 -14.68 -31.76 14.88
CA SER A 783 -14.48 -32.97 14.07
C SER A 783 -14.65 -32.69 12.57
N PRO A 784 -14.19 -33.59 11.69
CA PRO A 784 -14.43 -33.49 10.24
C PRO A 784 -15.90 -33.39 9.84
N GLU A 785 -16.82 -33.88 10.68
CA GLU A 785 -18.26 -33.77 10.50
C GLU A 785 -18.84 -32.44 11.03
N GLU A 786 -17.98 -31.46 11.30
CA GLU A 786 -18.35 -30.12 11.78
C GLU A 786 -19.07 -30.16 13.14
N LYS A 787 -18.74 -31.14 13.99
CA LYS A 787 -19.27 -31.27 15.35
C LYS A 787 -18.23 -30.92 16.40
N TYR A 788 -18.68 -30.30 17.48
CA TYR A 788 -17.85 -29.83 18.57
C TYR A 788 -17.90 -30.75 19.79
N GLY A 789 -16.76 -30.89 20.45
CA GLY A 789 -16.56 -31.57 21.73
C GLY A 789 -15.49 -30.86 22.55
N PHE A 790 -15.04 -31.47 23.66
CA PHE A 790 -13.97 -30.90 24.50
C PHE A 790 -12.75 -31.82 24.60
N LEU A 791 -11.57 -31.21 24.52
CA LEU A 791 -10.29 -31.80 24.86
C LEU A 791 -9.80 -31.28 26.20
N ASP A 792 -9.12 -32.13 26.98
CA ASP A 792 -8.27 -31.66 28.08
C ASP A 792 -6.85 -31.38 27.61
N ALA A 793 -6.01 -30.87 28.52
CA ALA A 793 -4.60 -30.59 28.27
C ALA A 793 -3.78 -31.84 27.88
N GLY A 794 -4.25 -33.06 28.17
CA GLY A 794 -3.61 -34.30 27.74
C GLY A 794 -4.02 -34.74 26.34
N GLY A 795 -4.87 -33.98 25.63
CA GLY A 795 -5.43 -34.36 24.35
C GLY A 795 -6.53 -35.43 24.47
N LYS A 796 -7.01 -35.74 25.68
CA LYS A 796 -8.11 -36.68 25.87
C LYS A 796 -9.41 -35.98 25.49
N ARG A 797 -10.22 -36.64 24.66
CA ARG A 797 -11.59 -36.24 24.34
C ARG A 797 -12.49 -36.49 25.55
N VAL A 798 -12.53 -35.52 26.47
CA VAL A 798 -13.37 -35.57 27.69
C VAL A 798 -14.85 -35.62 27.31
N ILE A 799 -15.22 -34.85 26.28
CA ILE A 799 -16.56 -34.87 25.70
C ILE A 799 -16.39 -35.08 24.19
N GLY A 800 -17.04 -36.12 23.64
CA GLY A 800 -17.00 -36.41 22.22
C GLY A 800 -17.64 -35.30 21.37
N ALA A 801 -17.34 -35.31 20.07
CA ALA A 801 -17.86 -34.34 19.12
C ALA A 801 -19.34 -34.62 18.81
N TYR A 802 -20.24 -33.97 19.54
CA TYR A 802 -21.69 -34.22 19.48
C TYR A 802 -22.52 -32.98 19.19
N PHE A 803 -21.94 -31.79 19.38
CA PHE A 803 -22.65 -30.53 19.37
C PHE A 803 -22.45 -29.77 18.07
N ASP A 804 -23.47 -29.08 17.59
CA ASP A 804 -23.39 -28.21 16.42
C ASP A 804 -22.74 -26.86 16.77
N ARG A 805 -22.92 -26.41 18.02
CA ARG A 805 -22.31 -25.22 18.59
C ARG A 805 -21.93 -25.51 20.04
N LEU A 806 -20.78 -25.02 20.46
CA LEU A 806 -20.24 -25.23 21.79
C LEU A 806 -19.44 -23.99 22.19
N GLY A 807 -19.69 -23.48 23.39
CA GLY A 807 -18.90 -22.38 23.97
C GLY A 807 -17.78 -22.87 24.89
N PRO A 808 -17.04 -21.94 25.51
CA PRO A 808 -16.02 -22.28 26.50
C PRO A 808 -16.63 -22.94 27.75
N MET A 809 -15.83 -23.76 28.43
CA MET A 809 -16.19 -24.34 29.73
C MET A 809 -15.86 -23.35 30.85
N GLU A 810 -16.83 -22.53 31.23
CA GLU A 810 -16.71 -21.61 32.36
C GLU A 810 -17.13 -22.28 33.67
N GLY A 811 -16.16 -22.49 34.56
CA GLY A 811 -16.36 -23.24 35.79
C GLY A 811 -16.74 -24.71 35.52
N ASP A 812 -18.01 -25.04 35.73
CA ASP A 812 -18.57 -26.38 35.52
C ASP A 812 -19.52 -26.47 34.31
N ARG A 813 -19.67 -25.39 33.51
CA ARG A 813 -20.69 -25.29 32.46
C ARG A 813 -20.20 -24.70 31.15
N ALA A 814 -20.76 -25.20 30.05
CA ALA A 814 -20.63 -24.61 28.72
C ALA A 814 -22.01 -24.52 28.06
N PHE A 815 -22.27 -23.46 27.29
CA PHE A 815 -23.45 -23.45 26.43
C PHE A 815 -23.23 -24.42 25.27
N ALA A 816 -24.27 -25.13 24.86
CA ALA A 816 -24.20 -26.07 23.76
C ALA A 816 -25.52 -26.18 23.01
N MET A 817 -25.44 -26.47 21.71
CA MET A 817 -26.56 -26.74 20.82
C MET A 817 -26.36 -28.08 20.13
N GLN A 818 -27.40 -28.91 20.11
CA GLN A 818 -27.40 -30.19 19.41
C GLN A 818 -28.66 -30.30 18.55
N SER A 819 -28.53 -29.94 17.28
CA SER A 819 -29.63 -29.84 16.32
C SER A 819 -30.38 -31.16 16.16
N SER A 820 -29.66 -32.27 16.15
CA SER A 820 -30.20 -33.63 16.01
C SER A 820 -31.06 -34.10 17.20
N ARG A 821 -30.92 -33.47 18.37
CA ARG A 821 -31.62 -33.88 19.61
C ARG A 821 -32.67 -32.88 20.06
N SER A 822 -32.37 -31.58 19.96
CA SER A 822 -33.19 -30.51 20.53
C SER A 822 -33.43 -29.34 19.58
N GLY A 823 -33.20 -29.53 18.27
CA GLY A 823 -33.27 -28.46 17.29
C GLY A 823 -32.23 -27.37 17.56
N GLN A 824 -32.49 -26.15 17.09
CA GLN A 824 -31.56 -25.02 17.22
C GLN A 824 -31.56 -24.35 18.61
N ALA A 825 -32.06 -25.05 19.64
CA ALA A 825 -32.10 -24.51 20.99
C ALA A 825 -30.77 -24.73 21.71
N TYR A 826 -30.30 -23.70 22.41
CA TYR A 826 -29.18 -23.74 23.32
C TYR A 826 -29.62 -24.20 24.72
N GLY A 827 -28.77 -25.01 25.35
CA GLY A 827 -28.81 -25.37 26.76
C GLY A 827 -27.41 -25.27 27.37
N TYR A 828 -27.25 -25.76 28.60
CA TYR A 828 -25.94 -25.82 29.24
C TYR A 828 -25.59 -27.24 29.63
N ILE A 829 -24.38 -27.65 29.27
CA ILE A 829 -23.81 -28.95 29.60
C ILE A 829 -22.85 -28.82 30.77
N ASP A 830 -22.72 -29.90 31.54
CA ASP A 830 -21.65 -30.04 32.52
C ASP A 830 -20.36 -30.63 31.89
N ARG A 831 -19.34 -30.84 32.71
CA ARG A 831 -18.06 -31.46 32.32
C ARG A 831 -18.18 -32.91 31.82
N THR A 832 -19.34 -33.54 31.93
CA THR A 832 -19.61 -34.88 31.36
C THR A 832 -20.28 -34.82 29.98
N GLY A 833 -20.65 -33.61 29.52
CA GLY A 833 -21.40 -33.40 28.28
C GLY A 833 -22.91 -33.55 28.46
N ARG A 834 -23.40 -33.70 29.68
CA ARG A 834 -24.83 -33.82 29.97
C ARG A 834 -25.45 -32.44 30.10
N PHE A 835 -26.58 -32.22 29.43
CA PHE A 835 -27.40 -31.02 29.65
C PHE A 835 -27.91 -30.97 31.10
N VAL A 836 -27.32 -30.09 31.90
CA VAL A 836 -27.74 -29.73 33.27
C VAL A 836 -28.77 -28.60 33.26
N ILE A 837 -28.77 -27.77 32.20
CA ILE A 837 -29.87 -26.89 31.86
C ILE A 837 -30.36 -27.32 30.48
N ARG A 838 -31.62 -27.76 30.40
CA ARG A 838 -32.18 -28.32 29.17
C ARG A 838 -32.18 -27.29 28.04
N PRO A 839 -31.91 -27.71 26.79
CA PRO A 839 -32.01 -26.83 25.63
C PRO A 839 -33.42 -26.24 25.50
N ARG A 840 -33.49 -24.91 25.50
CA ARG A 840 -34.74 -24.14 25.31
C ARG A 840 -34.50 -22.69 24.92
N TYR A 841 -33.25 -22.25 24.87
CA TYR A 841 -32.90 -20.86 24.62
C TYR A 841 -32.59 -20.67 23.13
N GLU A 842 -32.99 -19.52 22.58
CA GLU A 842 -32.68 -19.17 21.18
C GLU A 842 -31.20 -18.82 21.01
N TRP A 843 -30.61 -18.24 22.05
CA TRP A 843 -29.17 -18.01 22.20
C TRP A 843 -28.81 -17.94 23.69
N ALA A 844 -27.54 -18.14 23.98
CA ALA A 844 -26.99 -18.21 25.33
C ALA A 844 -25.55 -17.66 25.35
N THR A 845 -25.19 -16.97 26.43
CA THR A 845 -23.81 -16.56 26.71
C THR A 845 -23.14 -17.54 27.68
N SER A 846 -21.82 -17.46 27.78
CA SER A 846 -21.05 -18.16 28.81
C SER A 846 -21.42 -17.68 30.21
N PHE A 847 -21.21 -18.54 31.20
CA PHE A 847 -21.38 -18.15 32.59
C PHE A 847 -20.24 -17.23 33.02
N SER A 848 -20.57 -16.11 33.67
CA SER A 848 -19.62 -15.21 34.35
C SER A 848 -20.17 -14.90 35.74
N ASP A 849 -19.36 -15.01 36.78
CA ASP A 849 -19.77 -14.91 38.20
C ASP A 849 -21.05 -15.72 38.53
N GLY A 850 -21.16 -16.91 37.93
CA GLY A 850 -22.31 -17.80 38.15
C GLY A 850 -23.63 -17.32 37.55
N ARG A 851 -23.60 -16.37 36.60
CA ARG A 851 -24.75 -15.91 35.83
C ARG A 851 -24.52 -16.02 34.33
N ALA A 852 -25.58 -16.24 33.57
CA ALA A 852 -25.52 -16.19 32.11
C ALA A 852 -26.74 -15.45 31.56
N LEU A 853 -26.54 -14.71 30.47
CA LEU A 853 -27.61 -14.07 29.71
C LEU A 853 -28.10 -15.03 28.62
N VAL A 854 -29.41 -15.24 28.57
CA VAL A 854 -30.08 -16.12 27.59
C VAL A 854 -31.31 -15.45 27.01
N SER A 855 -31.72 -15.84 25.80
CA SER A 855 -33.03 -15.48 25.25
C SER A 855 -33.97 -16.68 25.24
N GLU A 856 -35.17 -16.50 25.78
CA GLU A 856 -36.26 -17.47 25.67
C GLU A 856 -37.49 -16.77 25.08
N LYS A 857 -37.95 -17.21 23.90
CA LYS A 857 -39.09 -16.62 23.18
C LYS A 857 -38.91 -15.12 22.90
N GLY A 858 -37.71 -14.73 22.47
CA GLY A 858 -37.33 -13.34 22.22
C GLY A 858 -37.19 -12.47 23.46
N VAL A 859 -37.23 -13.04 24.67
CA VAL A 859 -37.08 -12.29 25.93
C VAL A 859 -35.70 -12.54 26.53
N PRO A 860 -34.82 -11.52 26.59
CA PRO A 860 -33.56 -11.61 27.30
C PRO A 860 -33.79 -11.78 28.81
N GLN A 861 -33.03 -12.68 29.43
CA GLN A 861 -33.09 -12.94 30.86
C GLN A 861 -31.76 -13.47 31.39
N PHE A 862 -31.38 -13.01 32.58
CA PHE A 862 -30.28 -13.60 33.34
C PHE A 862 -30.76 -14.84 34.10
N ILE A 863 -29.96 -15.89 34.03
CA ILE A 863 -30.17 -17.14 34.78
C ILE A 863 -29.02 -17.37 35.76
N ASP A 864 -29.32 -18.05 36.86
CA ASP A 864 -28.31 -18.61 37.75
C ASP A 864 -27.80 -19.98 37.27
N ALA A 865 -26.82 -20.55 37.98
CA ALA A 865 -26.25 -21.85 37.67
C ALA A 865 -27.27 -23.01 37.66
N SER A 866 -28.45 -22.87 38.29
CA SER A 866 -29.51 -23.88 38.21
C SER A 866 -30.40 -23.72 36.97
N GLY A 867 -30.24 -22.63 36.21
CA GLY A 867 -31.12 -22.24 35.12
C GLY A 867 -32.38 -21.51 35.58
N ARG A 868 -32.43 -21.08 36.85
CA ARG A 868 -33.51 -20.24 37.37
C ARG A 868 -33.28 -18.80 36.93
N VAL A 869 -34.36 -18.17 36.45
CA VAL A 869 -34.35 -16.77 36.04
C VAL A 869 -34.19 -15.87 37.28
N VAL A 870 -33.16 -15.03 37.27
CA VAL A 870 -32.90 -14.03 38.32
C VAL A 870 -33.35 -12.63 37.91
N ALA A 871 -33.23 -12.29 36.63
CA ALA A 871 -33.72 -11.04 36.06
C ALA A 871 -34.22 -11.27 34.63
N ARG A 872 -35.34 -10.64 34.29
CA ARG A 872 -35.96 -10.70 32.96
C ARG A 872 -36.17 -9.29 32.44
N PHE A 873 -35.76 -9.05 31.20
CA PHE A 873 -35.90 -7.76 30.54
C PHE A 873 -37.18 -7.78 29.72
N LEU A 874 -38.20 -7.09 30.22
CA LEU A 874 -39.54 -7.06 29.64
C LEU A 874 -39.89 -5.66 29.13
N LEU A 875 -40.92 -5.61 28.29
CA LEU A 875 -41.63 -4.37 27.98
C LEU A 875 -42.94 -4.33 28.77
N HIS A 876 -43.11 -3.31 29.60
CA HIS A 876 -44.40 -2.96 30.19
C HIS A 876 -44.88 -1.65 29.59
N CYS A 877 -45.93 -1.72 28.77
CA CYS A 877 -46.52 -0.56 28.10
C CYS A 877 -45.51 0.24 27.26
N GLY A 878 -44.72 -0.49 26.46
CA GLY A 878 -43.71 0.09 25.57
C GLY A 878 -42.43 0.56 26.28
N ARG A 879 -42.32 0.39 27.60
CA ARG A 879 -41.17 0.83 28.40
C ARG A 879 -40.41 -0.38 28.97
N PRO A 880 -39.06 -0.37 28.94
CA PRO A 880 -38.26 -1.43 29.55
C PRO A 880 -38.50 -1.56 31.06
N VAL A 881 -38.68 -2.78 31.55
CA VAL A 881 -38.73 -3.12 32.97
C VAL A 881 -37.88 -4.34 33.24
N VAL A 882 -37.24 -4.38 34.42
CA VAL A 882 -36.57 -5.59 34.91
C VAL A 882 -37.51 -6.28 35.87
N ALA A 883 -37.79 -7.56 35.62
CA ALA A 883 -38.66 -8.38 36.44
C ALA A 883 -37.94 -9.61 36.99
N ASP A 884 -38.46 -10.19 38.07
CA ASP A 884 -37.95 -11.45 38.61
C ASP A 884 -38.40 -12.65 37.75
N GLY A 885 -38.00 -13.87 38.16
CA GLY A 885 -38.40 -15.10 37.47
C GLY A 885 -39.91 -15.39 37.47
N LYS A 886 -40.71 -14.68 38.28
CA LYS A 886 -42.18 -14.74 38.30
C LYS A 886 -42.82 -13.58 37.52
N SER A 887 -42.02 -12.82 36.76
CA SER A 887 -42.42 -11.60 36.05
C SER A 887 -42.92 -10.47 36.97
N ALA A 888 -42.56 -10.48 38.26
CA ALA A 888 -42.82 -9.36 39.14
C ALA A 888 -41.77 -8.28 38.91
N GLN A 889 -42.23 -7.05 38.62
CA GLN A 889 -41.35 -5.90 38.38
C GLN A 889 -40.44 -5.63 39.59
N ILE A 890 -39.12 -5.67 39.36
CA ILE A 890 -38.05 -5.29 40.28
C ILE A 890 -37.66 -3.82 40.04
N TRP A 891 -37.58 -3.43 38.77
CA TRP A 891 -37.20 -2.08 38.34
C TRP A 891 -38.09 -1.59 37.18
N PRO A 892 -38.55 -0.34 37.20
CA PRO A 892 -38.39 0.65 38.27
C PRO A 892 -39.18 0.27 39.54
N LYS A 893 -38.82 0.79 40.72
CA LYS A 893 -39.52 0.44 41.97
C LYS A 893 -41.00 0.87 41.98
N GLN A 894 -41.33 1.96 41.30
CA GLN A 894 -42.71 2.42 41.15
C GLN A 894 -43.38 1.71 39.97
N LYS A 895 -44.47 0.99 40.24
CA LYS A 895 -45.38 0.48 39.21
C LYS A 895 -46.09 1.68 38.58
N ARG A 896 -45.79 1.96 37.32
CA ARG A 896 -46.48 3.02 36.57
C ARG A 896 -47.74 2.44 35.94
N SER A 897 -48.86 3.15 36.06
CA SER A 897 -50.08 2.81 35.33
C SER A 897 -49.87 3.09 33.85
N CYS A 898 -50.27 2.16 32.99
CA CYS A 898 -50.26 2.39 31.55
C CYS A 898 -51.23 3.52 31.21
N PRO A 899 -50.83 4.50 30.39
CA PRO A 899 -51.77 5.52 29.92
C PRO A 899 -52.94 4.81 29.22
N THR A 900 -54.15 5.05 29.72
CA THR A 900 -55.37 4.71 28.98
C THR A 900 -55.35 5.46 27.66
N ARG A 901 -55.50 4.71 26.56
CA ARG A 901 -55.51 5.22 25.18
C ARG A 901 -56.40 6.43 24.98
#